data_AF-A0A644ZMB5-F1
#
_entry.id   AF-A0A644ZMB5-F1
#
_cell.length_a   1.000
_cell.length_b   1.000
_cell.length_c   1.000
_cell.angle_alpha   90.00
_cell.angle_beta   90.00
_cell.angle_gamma   90.00
#
_symmetry.space_group_name_H-M   'P 1'
#
loop_
_entity.id
_entity.type
_entity.pdbx_description
1 polymer ?
#
loop_
_entity_poly.entity_id
_entity_poly.type
_entity_poly.pdbx_seq_one_letter_code
_entity_poly.pdbx_strand_id
1 'polypeptide(L)'
;MLRRLKAAGYDTGELPEDAAALLAEIQQRAAVFGTYAEGAMAEFVRRNQGIRVTPAEFRDWADRAMPKELFDSVTARYGEFPGRYLATADGSLLLGALRFGKIVLMPQPLPAYGGDSTAAIHGARMAPPYAYIATYLWIKYGFNADAMIHFGTHGSLEFTPWKQQALADCDWPDVLAKGIPHHYLYTISNPGEAIIAKRRSYAVLVSHLTPPFMTAGSYGALEQLETKLEDYQATDENPALRSEYAQAIADLVKAEKLDREVKLSADFASGTPTAEDIAALHRYLHELAAESVTDGLYVLGRPYTPEEAETTAKLALAGRGGDVPAMAAALIASTGAELDALLNGLNGGFLAPSVAGYPIANPDSVPTGRNLYGVDPDRMPTRESFAVGQALAEGLIRQQLEATGDYPAKVAFTLWGGEFIRTQGADIGEIFYLLGVEPVWDSHGRVRDIRLIPTGELGRPRIDVVVQTSGQFRGVATDRMRLIDHAVRLAVAAPEDELPNHVAAGSRRAAEALIQAGYTPEQARKMADARLFGGVNGNFGSNITGMIQAGDRWEDSGEVGRRYLENMGAMYTEEAWGEYAPGVFAAALSGTDAVVQSRSSNTWGPLSLDHVYEFTGGLSLAVKAVTGRQPDAYFNDLRTPGRSRVQEAGQAAMAEARTTLLNPAYVKELLKEGPSAAAKFAAAFENTYGWEVTRPDMLDDRLWEEYKKMYLDDINRLGTREFFERENPYALQQMTAVMLETIRKGYWRAAPETVREIAAIHVDLVERFDPGCSGTVCDNAKLRDMIAETMADPSRYLTKVAGVREAPPENPEAVSGMRLKEERLDREKEQSLTGDRATALGIIAGVIVLVFLAVIWGRRRERSGC
;
A
#
# COMPACT_ATOMS: atom_id res chain seq x y z
N MET A 1 -6.70 25.55 -5.87
CA MET A 1 -7.89 25.61 -4.97
C MET A 1 -8.09 26.96 -4.28
N LEU A 2 -7.21 27.39 -3.36
CA LEU A 2 -7.40 28.65 -2.58
C LEU A 2 -7.69 29.89 -3.44
N ARG A 3 -6.95 30.06 -4.54
CA ARG A 3 -7.19 31.14 -5.52
C ARG A 3 -8.61 31.09 -6.13
N ARG A 4 -9.14 29.89 -6.37
CA ARG A 4 -10.51 29.70 -6.90
C ARG A 4 -11.57 30.06 -5.86
N LEU A 5 -11.36 29.70 -4.59
CA LEU A 5 -12.24 30.09 -3.48
C LEU A 5 -12.27 31.61 -3.32
N LYS A 6 -11.11 32.28 -3.36
CA LYS A 6 -11.02 33.75 -3.37
C LYS A 6 -11.80 34.37 -4.53
N ALA A 7 -11.62 33.84 -5.74
CA ALA A 7 -12.36 34.30 -6.92
C ALA A 7 -13.87 34.05 -6.83
N ALA A 8 -14.31 33.05 -6.05
CA ALA A 8 -15.71 32.77 -5.78
C ALA A 8 -16.31 33.60 -4.63
N GLY A 9 -15.52 34.49 -4.01
CA GLY A 9 -15.99 35.40 -2.95
C GLY A 9 -15.83 34.88 -1.52
N TYR A 10 -15.12 33.77 -1.32
CA TYR A 10 -14.76 33.31 0.03
C TYR A 10 -13.72 34.25 0.66
N ASP A 11 -13.85 34.52 1.96
CA ASP A 11 -12.83 35.25 2.72
C ASP A 11 -11.60 34.36 2.93
N THR A 12 -10.59 34.57 2.10
CA THR A 12 -9.30 33.88 2.17
C THR A 12 -8.21 34.73 2.82
N GLY A 13 -8.51 35.95 3.29
CA GLY A 13 -7.47 36.92 3.64
C GLY A 13 -6.38 37.07 2.56
N GLU A 14 -5.15 37.28 3.00
CA GLU A 14 -3.96 37.25 2.15
C GLU A 14 -3.53 35.81 1.88
N LEU A 15 -3.32 35.49 0.61
CA LEU A 15 -2.84 34.17 0.19
C LEU A 15 -1.33 34.24 -0.08
N PRO A 16 -0.59 33.14 0.12
CA PRO A 16 0.81 33.07 -0.29
C PRO A 16 0.99 33.37 -1.78
N GLU A 17 2.15 33.91 -2.13
CA GLU A 17 2.48 34.29 -3.50
C GLU A 17 2.34 33.11 -4.47
N ASP A 18 2.88 31.95 -4.09
CA ASP A 18 2.85 30.73 -4.87
C ASP A 18 2.79 29.47 -3.99
N ALA A 19 2.91 28.29 -4.62
CA ALA A 19 2.87 27.01 -3.93
C ALA A 19 4.11 26.76 -3.06
N ALA A 20 5.28 27.31 -3.43
CA ALA A 20 6.51 27.16 -2.66
C ALA A 20 6.45 27.97 -1.36
N ALA A 21 5.93 29.20 -1.43
CA ALA A 21 5.65 30.02 -0.26
C ALA A 21 4.63 29.34 0.67
N LEU A 22 3.55 28.77 0.12
CA LEU A 22 2.59 27.99 0.91
C LEU A 22 3.26 26.78 1.59
N LEU A 23 4.08 26.02 0.88
CA LEU A 23 4.78 24.87 1.45
C LEU A 23 5.73 25.29 2.58
N ALA A 24 6.48 26.38 2.39
CA ALA A 24 7.36 26.93 3.42
C ALA A 24 6.57 27.35 4.68
N GLU A 25 5.41 27.99 4.50
CA GLU A 25 4.52 28.31 5.63
C GLU A 25 3.99 27.05 6.32
N ILE A 26 3.64 26.00 5.58
CA ILE A 26 3.20 24.72 6.16
C ILE A 26 4.32 24.13 7.02
N GLN A 27 5.54 24.07 6.51
CA GLN A 27 6.68 23.51 7.26
C GLN A 27 6.99 24.32 8.53
N GLN A 28 6.86 25.64 8.49
CA GLN A 28 7.15 26.48 9.65
C GLN A 28 6.04 26.46 10.70
N ARG A 29 4.77 26.47 10.26
CA ARG A 29 3.62 26.76 11.14
C ARG A 29 2.67 25.59 11.35
N ALA A 30 2.70 24.59 10.48
CA ALA A 30 1.73 23.50 10.46
C ALA A 30 2.36 22.11 10.28
N ALA A 31 3.68 21.96 10.49
CA ALA A 31 4.37 20.69 10.33
C ALA A 31 3.78 19.56 11.18
N VAL A 32 3.83 18.35 10.62
CA VAL A 32 3.48 17.09 11.30
C VAL A 32 4.77 16.33 11.55
N PHE A 33 4.93 15.83 12.77
CA PHE A 33 6.16 15.16 13.20
C PHE A 33 5.94 13.67 13.35
N GLY A 34 6.89 12.88 12.84
CA GLY A 34 7.04 11.47 13.18
C GLY A 34 7.47 11.28 14.64
N THR A 35 7.33 10.06 15.17
CA THR A 35 7.79 9.73 16.53
C THR A 35 9.31 9.83 16.71
N TYR A 36 10.05 9.84 15.61
CA TYR A 36 11.52 9.94 15.59
C TYR A 36 12.06 11.37 15.76
N ALA A 37 11.19 12.39 15.73
CA ALA A 37 11.58 13.81 15.66
C ALA A 37 11.24 14.57 16.95
N GLU A 38 11.55 14.00 18.13
CA GLU A 38 11.17 14.60 19.42
C GLU A 38 11.78 15.99 19.63
N GLY A 39 13.03 16.20 19.21
CA GLY A 39 13.72 17.50 19.28
C GLY A 39 13.02 18.58 18.45
N ALA A 40 12.77 18.29 17.17
CA ALA A 40 12.07 19.22 16.27
C ALA A 40 10.62 19.48 16.70
N MET A 41 9.91 18.47 17.19
CA MET A 41 8.57 18.63 17.73
C MET A 41 8.58 19.53 18.98
N ALA A 42 9.51 19.33 19.92
CA ALA A 42 9.63 20.16 21.11
C ALA A 42 9.95 21.61 20.74
N GLU A 43 10.80 21.83 19.74
CA GLU A 43 11.07 23.17 19.22
C GLU A 43 9.84 23.82 18.58
N PHE A 44 9.12 23.08 17.73
CA PHE A 44 7.88 23.52 17.12
C PHE A 44 6.87 23.95 18.19
N VAL A 45 6.64 23.12 19.20
CA VAL A 45 5.71 23.43 20.30
C VAL A 45 6.12 24.67 21.09
N ARG A 46 7.43 24.90 21.28
CA ARG A 46 7.94 26.09 21.99
C ARG A 46 7.82 27.39 21.18
N ARG A 47 8.07 27.34 19.87
CA ARG A 47 8.23 28.54 19.03
C ARG A 47 6.96 28.95 18.30
N ASN A 48 6.07 27.99 18.05
CA ASN A 48 4.93 28.20 17.17
C ASN A 48 3.71 28.77 17.91
N GLN A 49 2.95 29.63 17.23
CA GLN A 49 1.70 30.23 17.69
C GLN A 49 0.48 29.54 17.03
N GLY A 50 0.52 28.22 16.94
CA GLY A 50 -0.56 27.39 16.41
C GLY A 50 -1.83 27.45 17.27
N ILE A 51 -2.77 26.56 16.97
CA ILE A 51 -4.02 26.47 17.73
C ILE A 51 -3.72 25.80 19.06
N ARG A 52 -3.93 26.53 20.15
CA ARG A 52 -3.78 26.01 21.50
C ARG A 52 -5.11 25.45 21.99
N VAL A 53 -5.12 24.20 22.41
CA VAL A 53 -6.30 23.53 23.00
C VAL A 53 -6.02 23.25 24.47
N THR A 54 -6.77 23.92 25.34
CA THR A 54 -6.67 23.74 26.78
C THR A 54 -7.38 22.46 27.25
N PRO A 55 -7.05 21.93 28.45
CA PRO A 55 -7.77 20.80 29.03
C PRO A 55 -9.29 21.02 29.14
N ALA A 56 -9.71 22.25 29.49
CA ALA A 56 -11.11 22.60 29.67
C ALA A 56 -11.88 22.58 28.33
N GLU A 57 -11.29 23.16 27.27
CA GLU A 57 -11.87 23.15 25.93
C GLU A 57 -11.98 21.72 25.39
N PHE A 58 -10.90 20.94 25.49
CA PHE A 58 -10.92 19.55 25.02
C PHE A 58 -11.99 18.72 25.74
N ARG A 59 -12.10 18.88 27.07
CA ARG A 59 -13.09 18.14 27.86
C ARG A 59 -14.51 18.51 27.46
N ASP A 60 -14.81 19.80 27.32
CA ASP A 60 -16.13 20.28 26.88
C ASP A 60 -16.51 19.70 25.51
N TRP A 61 -15.59 19.68 24.56
CA TRP A 61 -15.85 19.11 23.23
C TRP A 61 -16.00 17.59 23.27
N ALA A 62 -15.16 16.89 24.03
CA ALA A 62 -15.21 15.43 24.17
C ALA A 62 -16.54 14.98 24.79
N ASP A 63 -17.00 15.66 25.84
CA ASP A 63 -18.28 15.35 26.51
C ASP A 63 -19.50 15.50 25.59
N ARG A 64 -19.41 16.38 24.59
CA ARG A 64 -20.47 16.57 23.58
C ARG A 64 -20.41 15.56 22.44
N ALA A 65 -19.21 15.08 22.10
CA ALA A 65 -18.94 14.37 20.86
C ALA A 65 -18.84 12.86 21.01
N MET A 66 -18.34 12.35 22.14
CA MET A 66 -18.01 10.93 22.27
C MET A 66 -18.54 10.28 23.56
N PRO A 67 -18.91 8.99 23.49
CA PRO A 67 -19.24 8.22 24.69
C PRO A 67 -18.06 8.11 25.67
N LYS A 68 -18.38 7.92 26.96
CA LYS A 68 -17.37 7.80 28.03
C LYS A 68 -16.39 6.66 27.75
N GLU A 69 -16.91 5.53 27.28
CA GLU A 69 -16.12 4.32 26.98
C GLU A 69 -15.05 4.61 25.92
N LEU A 70 -15.39 5.43 24.92
CA LEU A 70 -14.46 5.80 23.85
C LEU A 70 -13.37 6.74 24.39
N PHE A 71 -13.74 7.73 25.21
CA PHE A 71 -12.78 8.60 25.90
C PHE A 71 -11.84 7.80 26.81
N ASP A 72 -12.38 6.89 27.62
CA ASP A 72 -11.59 6.04 28.52
C ASP A 72 -10.56 5.21 27.76
N SER A 73 -10.88 4.78 26.52
CA SER A 73 -9.93 4.05 25.67
C SER A 73 -8.73 4.91 25.22
N VAL A 74 -8.92 6.21 25.05
CA VAL A 74 -7.83 7.17 24.77
C VAL A 74 -6.94 7.29 26.01
N THR A 75 -7.55 7.50 27.18
CA THR A 75 -6.83 7.66 28.44
C THR A 75 -6.04 6.42 28.82
N ALA A 76 -6.64 5.24 28.65
CA ALA A 76 -5.96 3.96 28.90
C ALA A 76 -4.71 3.77 28.03
N ARG A 77 -4.70 4.33 26.82
CA ARG A 77 -3.59 4.17 25.87
C ARG A 77 -2.54 5.26 25.98
N TYR A 78 -2.95 6.52 26.08
CA TYR A 78 -2.07 7.69 25.99
C TYR A 78 -1.86 8.41 27.32
N GLY A 79 -2.47 7.92 28.40
CA GLY A 79 -2.51 8.60 29.69
C GLY A 79 -3.52 9.75 29.69
N GLU A 80 -3.45 10.59 30.72
CA GLU A 80 -4.30 11.78 30.80
C GLU A 80 -3.99 12.78 29.68
N PHE A 81 -4.99 13.58 29.32
CA PHE A 81 -4.79 14.71 28.42
C PHE A 81 -3.65 15.61 28.94
N PRO A 82 -2.75 16.12 28.07
CA PRO A 82 -2.77 16.10 26.60
C PRO A 82 -2.07 14.89 25.95
N GLY A 83 -1.65 13.89 26.73
CA GLY A 83 -0.70 12.88 26.25
C GLY A 83 0.70 13.48 26.05
N ARG A 84 1.47 12.93 25.10
CA ARG A 84 2.87 13.37 24.84
C ARG A 84 3.06 14.07 23.50
N TYR A 85 2.27 13.70 22.49
CA TYR A 85 2.44 14.22 21.13
C TYR A 85 1.82 15.62 21.02
N LEU A 86 2.64 16.60 20.62
CA LEU A 86 2.26 18.02 20.53
C LEU A 86 1.79 18.65 21.87
N ALA A 87 2.21 18.06 22.99
CA ALA A 87 1.89 18.55 24.32
C ALA A 87 2.77 19.77 24.70
N THR A 88 2.16 20.79 25.29
CA THR A 88 2.85 21.97 25.84
C THR A 88 3.19 21.77 27.31
N ALA A 89 4.20 22.52 27.80
CA ALA A 89 4.67 22.43 29.19
C ALA A 89 3.60 22.75 30.26
N ASP A 90 2.54 23.47 29.91
CA ASP A 90 1.43 23.80 30.80
C ASP A 90 0.21 22.86 30.64
N GLY A 91 0.39 21.71 29.99
CA GLY A 91 -0.64 20.68 29.86
C GLY A 91 -1.70 20.94 28.80
N SER A 92 -1.45 21.83 27.84
CA SER A 92 -2.30 22.04 26.65
C SER A 92 -1.76 21.26 25.43
N LEU A 93 -2.50 21.28 24.33
CA LEU A 93 -2.01 20.83 23.02
C LEU A 93 -1.73 22.03 22.09
N LEU A 94 -0.74 21.91 21.22
CA LEU A 94 -0.50 22.84 20.13
C LEU A 94 -0.71 22.17 18.77
N LEU A 95 -1.79 22.53 18.08
CA LEU A 95 -2.10 22.01 16.74
C LEU A 95 -1.56 22.96 15.67
N GLY A 96 -0.83 22.40 14.70
CA GLY A 96 -0.33 23.12 13.54
C GLY A 96 -1.46 23.52 12.59
N ALA A 97 -1.50 24.79 12.18
CA ALA A 97 -2.50 25.28 11.24
C ALA A 97 -2.05 26.57 10.52
N LEU A 98 -2.57 26.77 9.32
CA LEU A 98 -2.49 28.02 8.57
C LEU A 98 -3.88 28.62 8.40
N ARG A 99 -4.04 29.89 8.76
CA ARG A 99 -5.32 30.59 8.66
C ARG A 99 -5.28 31.67 7.58
N PHE A 100 -6.21 31.55 6.65
CA PHE A 100 -6.43 32.42 5.50
C PHE A 100 -7.86 32.96 5.58
N GLY A 101 -8.06 34.07 6.31
CA GLY A 101 -9.40 34.62 6.56
C GLY A 101 -10.33 33.65 7.33
N LYS A 102 -11.33 33.11 6.61
CA LYS A 102 -12.28 32.08 7.05
C LYS A 102 -11.94 30.68 6.57
N ILE A 103 -10.75 30.48 5.98
CA ILE A 103 -10.24 29.16 5.61
C ILE A 103 -9.10 28.80 6.55
N VAL A 104 -9.11 27.57 7.05
CA VAL A 104 -8.02 27.02 7.85
C VAL A 104 -7.50 25.76 7.17
N LEU A 105 -6.21 25.74 6.89
CA LEU A 105 -5.50 24.57 6.38
C LEU A 105 -4.80 23.89 7.55
N MET A 106 -5.13 22.61 7.78
CA MET A 106 -4.54 21.79 8.83
C MET A 106 -4.04 20.47 8.24
N PRO A 107 -2.72 20.22 8.24
CA PRO A 107 -2.18 18.89 8.06
C PRO A 107 -2.72 17.94 9.13
N GLN A 108 -3.10 16.74 8.72
CA GLN A 108 -3.66 15.74 9.63
C GLN A 108 -2.56 15.21 10.56
N PRO A 109 -2.71 15.30 11.90
CA PRO A 109 -1.74 14.72 12.82
C PRO A 109 -1.66 13.19 12.68
N LEU A 110 -0.63 12.57 13.29
CA LEU A 110 -0.53 11.11 13.30
C LEU A 110 -1.77 10.45 13.93
N PRO A 111 -2.40 9.47 13.25
CA PRO A 111 -3.59 8.76 13.76
C PRO A 111 -3.27 7.81 14.92
N ALA A 112 -1.99 7.53 15.17
CA ALA A 112 -1.47 6.90 16.39
C ALA A 112 0.07 7.09 16.49
N TYR A 113 0.61 6.99 17.70
CA TYR A 113 2.06 6.97 17.97
C TYR A 113 2.44 5.84 18.94
N GLY A 114 3.69 5.38 18.86
CA GLY A 114 4.25 4.18 19.49
C GLY A 114 5.29 3.52 18.55
N GLY A 115 5.91 2.40 18.94
CA GLY A 115 7.05 1.79 18.21
C GLY A 115 6.84 1.37 16.74
N ASP A 116 5.63 1.57 16.19
CA ASP A 116 5.30 1.36 14.77
C ASP A 116 4.28 2.42 14.30
N SER A 117 4.77 3.46 13.61
CA SER A 117 3.96 4.55 13.07
C SER A 117 3.14 4.15 11.84
N THR A 118 3.46 3.04 11.18
CA THR A 118 2.71 2.59 10.00
C THR A 118 1.52 1.72 10.40
N ALA A 119 1.66 0.96 11.48
CA ALA A 119 0.53 0.29 12.15
C ALA A 119 -0.57 1.27 12.59
N ALA A 120 -0.17 2.50 12.90
CA ALA A 120 -1.07 3.60 13.24
C ALA A 120 -1.86 4.13 12.04
N ILE A 121 -1.26 4.20 10.85
CA ILE A 121 -1.86 4.79 9.64
C ILE A 121 -2.87 3.83 9.00
N HIS A 122 -2.61 2.52 9.01
CA HIS A 122 -3.50 1.51 8.39
C HIS A 122 -4.47 0.82 9.36
N GLY A 123 -4.76 1.47 10.48
CA GLY A 123 -5.95 1.19 11.28
C GLY A 123 -5.83 0.04 12.27
N ALA A 124 -4.74 -0.08 13.03
CA ALA A 124 -4.74 -0.91 14.24
C ALA A 124 -5.87 -0.48 15.20
N ARG A 125 -6.62 -1.44 15.78
CA ARG A 125 -7.73 -1.21 16.75
C ARG A 125 -7.27 -0.51 18.03
N MET A 126 -6.94 0.76 17.89
CA MET A 126 -6.34 1.63 18.86
C MET A 126 -7.09 2.95 18.82
N ALA A 127 -7.31 3.55 19.99
CA ALA A 127 -7.80 4.92 20.05
C ALA A 127 -6.81 5.85 19.30
N PRO A 128 -7.29 6.87 18.56
CA PRO A 128 -6.44 7.94 18.07
C PRO A 128 -5.90 8.80 19.22
N PRO A 129 -4.72 9.42 19.07
CA PRO A 129 -4.17 10.31 20.08
C PRO A 129 -4.98 11.58 20.30
N TYR A 130 -4.77 12.23 21.44
CA TYR A 130 -5.42 13.49 21.77
C TYR A 130 -5.23 14.58 20.69
N ALA A 131 -4.04 14.74 20.10
CA ALA A 131 -3.82 15.72 19.04
C ALA A 131 -4.65 15.46 17.77
N TYR A 132 -4.86 14.18 17.43
CA TYR A 132 -5.69 13.78 16.31
C TYR A 132 -7.16 14.11 16.59
N ILE A 133 -7.65 13.68 17.75
CA ILE A 133 -9.03 13.91 18.19
C ILE A 133 -9.30 15.42 18.31
N ALA A 134 -8.41 16.15 18.97
CA ALA A 134 -8.52 17.59 19.20
C ALA A 134 -8.57 18.38 17.90
N THR A 135 -7.88 17.95 16.83
CA THR A 135 -7.99 18.57 15.51
C THR A 135 -9.44 18.55 14.99
N TYR A 136 -10.10 17.39 14.98
CA TYR A 136 -11.48 17.28 14.50
C TYR A 136 -12.50 17.94 15.42
N LEU A 137 -12.31 17.83 16.73
CA LEU A 137 -13.17 18.51 17.71
C LEU A 137 -13.02 20.02 17.63
N TRP A 138 -11.81 20.53 17.39
CA TRP A 138 -11.58 21.95 17.16
C TRP A 138 -12.25 22.42 15.87
N ILE A 139 -12.15 21.66 14.76
CA ILE A 139 -12.87 21.99 13.51
C ILE A 139 -14.38 22.14 13.78
N LYS A 140 -14.97 21.23 14.57
CA LYS A 140 -16.39 21.24 14.94
C LYS A 140 -16.80 22.35 15.87
N TYR A 141 -16.11 22.51 16.99
CA TYR A 141 -16.60 23.31 18.12
C TYR A 141 -15.76 24.55 18.40
N GLY A 142 -14.47 24.52 18.04
CA GLY A 142 -13.57 25.67 18.20
C GLY A 142 -13.65 26.64 17.02
N PHE A 143 -13.45 26.13 15.81
CA PHE A 143 -13.56 26.90 14.57
C PHE A 143 -15.00 27.04 14.10
N ASN A 144 -15.86 26.06 14.41
CA ASN A 144 -17.24 25.99 13.97
C ASN A 144 -17.34 26.02 12.43
N ALA A 145 -16.65 25.08 11.78
CA ALA A 145 -16.58 24.97 10.33
C ALA A 145 -17.96 24.67 9.71
N ASP A 146 -18.29 25.36 8.62
CA ASP A 146 -19.49 25.07 7.82
C ASP A 146 -19.30 23.83 6.93
N ALA A 147 -18.06 23.53 6.53
CA ALA A 147 -17.70 22.37 5.74
C ALA A 147 -16.24 21.97 6.00
N MET A 148 -15.93 20.71 5.77
CA MET A 148 -14.58 20.16 5.81
C MET A 148 -14.18 19.64 4.43
N ILE A 149 -12.95 19.93 4.00
CA ILE A 149 -12.40 19.41 2.75
C ILE A 149 -11.15 18.60 3.10
N HIS A 150 -11.17 17.31 2.78
CA HIS A 150 -9.92 16.54 2.69
C HIS A 150 -9.47 16.45 1.22
N PHE A 151 -8.17 16.34 1.02
CA PHE A 151 -7.54 16.10 -0.27
C PHE A 151 -6.34 15.17 -0.09
N GLY A 152 -6.13 14.27 -1.06
CA GLY A 152 -5.17 13.17 -0.97
C GLY A 152 -5.87 11.82 -0.81
N THR A 153 -5.25 10.76 -1.32
CA THR A 153 -5.84 9.40 -1.35
C THR A 153 -5.79 8.70 0.01
N HIS A 154 -4.92 9.12 0.93
CA HIS A 154 -4.66 8.38 2.17
C HIS A 154 -5.00 9.20 3.42
N GLY A 155 -6.23 9.72 3.50
CA GLY A 155 -6.72 10.23 4.78
C GLY A 155 -6.75 9.11 5.79
N SER A 156 -6.28 9.36 7.01
CA SER A 156 -6.32 8.31 8.06
C SER A 156 -7.68 8.16 8.72
N LEU A 157 -8.60 9.11 8.54
CA LEU A 157 -9.88 9.18 9.27
C LEU A 157 -10.77 7.98 8.95
N GLU A 158 -10.95 7.70 7.66
CA GLU A 158 -11.74 6.60 7.15
C GLU A 158 -11.16 5.22 7.50
N PHE A 159 -9.87 5.15 7.85
CA PHE A 159 -9.19 3.91 8.26
C PHE A 159 -9.04 3.76 9.77
N THR A 160 -9.52 4.72 10.57
CA THR A 160 -9.59 4.54 12.02
C THR A 160 -10.47 3.32 12.37
N PRO A 161 -10.28 2.70 13.55
CA PRO A 161 -10.83 1.37 13.83
C PRO A 161 -12.34 1.22 13.74
N TRP A 162 -12.80 -0.02 13.92
CA TRP A 162 -14.20 -0.43 14.09
C TRP A 162 -14.98 -0.63 12.77
N LYS A 163 -16.30 -0.41 12.75
CA LYS A 163 -17.21 -0.92 11.72
C LYS A 163 -16.83 -0.48 10.31
N GLN A 164 -16.81 -1.43 9.38
CA GLN A 164 -16.46 -1.17 7.97
C GLN A 164 -17.47 -0.28 7.25
N GLN A 165 -18.73 -0.28 7.68
CA GLN A 165 -19.84 0.49 7.13
C GLN A 165 -20.98 0.56 8.16
N ALA A 166 -21.93 1.48 7.94
CA ALA A 166 -23.06 1.73 8.84
C ALA A 166 -22.60 2.00 10.29
N LEU A 167 -21.87 3.11 10.42
CA LEU A 167 -21.22 3.49 11.66
C LEU A 167 -22.22 3.77 12.80
N ALA A 168 -21.80 3.46 14.02
CA ALA A 168 -22.42 3.80 15.29
C ALA A 168 -21.68 4.96 15.95
N ASP A 169 -22.26 5.45 17.04
CA ASP A 169 -21.71 6.51 17.90
C ASP A 169 -20.42 6.13 18.64
N CYS A 170 -19.99 4.87 18.56
CA CYS A 170 -18.72 4.37 19.06
C CYS A 170 -17.62 4.26 17.99
N ASP A 171 -17.93 4.49 16.72
CA ASP A 171 -16.95 4.44 15.64
C ASP A 171 -16.24 5.79 15.53
N TRP A 172 -14.90 5.79 15.58
CA TRP A 172 -14.08 7.01 15.49
C TRP A 172 -14.41 7.92 14.30
N PRO A 173 -14.63 7.40 13.07
CA PRO A 173 -15.00 8.28 11.97
C PRO A 173 -16.36 8.96 12.18
N ASP A 174 -17.32 8.31 12.86
CA ASP A 174 -18.62 8.93 13.18
C ASP A 174 -18.40 10.11 14.13
N VAL A 175 -17.76 9.84 15.26
CA VAL A 175 -17.45 10.84 16.30
C VAL A 175 -16.72 12.05 15.72
N LEU A 176 -15.75 11.82 14.84
CA LEU A 176 -14.87 12.87 14.32
C LEU A 176 -15.41 13.58 13.06
N ALA A 177 -16.29 12.96 12.25
CA ALA A 177 -16.81 13.56 11.01
C ALA A 177 -18.28 14.02 11.08
N LYS A 178 -19.12 13.33 11.86
CA LYS A 178 -20.57 13.55 11.89
C LYS A 178 -20.94 15.00 12.20
N GLY A 179 -21.94 15.52 11.47
CA GLY A 179 -22.50 16.85 11.67
C GLY A 179 -21.84 17.96 10.85
N ILE A 180 -20.76 17.67 10.11
CA ILE A 180 -20.15 18.61 9.16
C ILE A 180 -20.25 18.03 7.75
N PRO A 181 -20.73 18.79 6.75
CA PRO A 181 -20.57 18.45 5.34
C PRO A 181 -19.10 18.20 4.99
N HIS A 182 -18.80 16.97 4.59
CA HIS A 182 -17.44 16.53 4.30
C HIS A 182 -17.28 16.35 2.78
N HIS A 183 -16.44 17.18 2.16
CA HIS A 183 -16.01 17.03 0.78
C HIS A 183 -14.64 16.38 0.70
N TYR A 184 -14.44 15.53 -0.30
CA TYR A 184 -13.16 14.84 -0.47
C TYR A 184 -12.74 14.88 -1.93
N LEU A 185 -11.62 15.54 -2.22
CA LEU A 185 -11.01 15.49 -3.54
C LEU A 185 -10.34 14.13 -3.73
N TYR A 186 -10.78 13.38 -4.75
CA TYR A 186 -10.36 12.00 -4.94
C TYR A 186 -10.01 11.69 -6.40
N THR A 187 -8.89 11.00 -6.63
CA THR A 187 -8.51 10.58 -7.98
C THR A 187 -9.46 9.52 -8.53
N ILE A 188 -9.81 9.63 -9.81
CA ILE A 188 -10.54 8.58 -10.53
C ILE A 188 -9.79 7.24 -10.56
N SER A 189 -8.48 7.20 -10.35
CA SER A 189 -7.69 5.97 -10.39
C SER A 189 -7.79 5.10 -9.12
N ASN A 190 -8.34 5.61 -8.01
CA ASN A 190 -8.36 4.91 -6.72
C ASN A 190 -9.79 4.72 -6.17
N PRO A 191 -10.65 3.93 -6.84
CA PRO A 191 -12.00 3.68 -6.36
C PRO A 191 -12.07 2.91 -5.04
N GLY A 192 -11.09 2.03 -4.77
CA GLY A 192 -11.11 1.18 -3.58
C GLY A 192 -11.23 2.00 -2.31
N GLU A 193 -10.28 2.93 -2.12
CA GLU A 193 -10.25 3.82 -0.97
C GLU A 193 -11.31 4.92 -1.03
N ALA A 194 -11.65 5.41 -2.23
CA ALA A 194 -12.72 6.39 -2.43
C ALA A 194 -14.05 5.91 -1.81
N ILE A 195 -14.39 4.63 -2.01
CA ILE A 195 -15.61 4.05 -1.44
C ILE A 195 -15.51 3.87 0.08
N ILE A 196 -14.33 3.62 0.63
CA ILE A 196 -14.11 3.59 2.08
C ILE A 196 -14.33 4.98 2.68
N ALA A 197 -13.73 6.03 2.12
CA ALA A 197 -13.98 7.41 2.53
C ALA A 197 -15.49 7.75 2.48
N LYS A 198 -16.17 7.36 1.40
CA LYS A 198 -17.62 7.59 1.26
C LYS A 198 -18.44 6.92 2.37
N ARG A 199 -18.13 5.66 2.69
CA ARG A 199 -18.88 4.84 3.66
C ARG A 199 -18.52 5.12 5.11
N ARG A 200 -17.29 5.57 5.37
CA ARG A 200 -16.75 5.73 6.72
C ARG A 200 -16.57 7.18 7.17
N SER A 201 -16.42 8.16 6.28
CA SER A 201 -16.28 9.57 6.70
C SER A 201 -17.41 10.46 6.19
N TYR A 202 -18.49 9.88 5.66
CA TYR A 202 -19.63 10.60 5.07
C TYR A 202 -19.24 11.53 3.91
N ALA A 203 -18.13 11.24 3.25
CA ALA A 203 -17.56 12.08 2.22
C ALA A 203 -18.45 12.19 0.98
N VAL A 204 -18.66 13.41 0.50
CA VAL A 204 -19.08 13.72 -0.86
C VAL A 204 -17.81 13.83 -1.71
N LEU A 205 -17.61 12.86 -2.61
CA LEU A 205 -16.42 12.80 -3.43
C LEU A 205 -16.52 13.82 -4.57
N VAL A 206 -15.43 14.52 -4.82
CA VAL A 206 -15.21 15.34 -6.01
C VAL A 206 -14.08 14.67 -6.78
N SER A 207 -14.44 13.92 -7.83
CA SER A 207 -13.45 13.20 -8.63
C SER A 207 -12.53 14.17 -9.34
N HIS A 208 -11.24 13.82 -9.44
CA HIS A 208 -10.29 14.53 -10.28
C HIS A 208 -9.50 13.57 -11.18
N LEU A 209 -8.94 14.11 -12.27
CA LEU A 209 -8.14 13.36 -13.22
C LEU A 209 -6.85 12.81 -12.58
N THR A 210 -6.30 11.78 -13.23
CA THR A 210 -4.90 11.37 -13.05
C THR A 210 -3.96 12.40 -13.69
N PRO A 211 -2.63 12.22 -13.65
CA PRO A 211 -1.76 12.90 -14.62
C PRO A 211 -2.15 12.50 -16.06
N PRO A 212 -1.76 13.29 -17.07
CA PRO A 212 -1.83 12.86 -18.46
C PRO A 212 -0.95 11.63 -18.69
N PHE A 213 -1.15 10.94 -19.82
CA PHE A 213 -0.40 9.75 -20.18
C PHE A 213 0.40 9.95 -21.46
N MET A 214 1.56 9.31 -21.50
CA MET A 214 2.41 9.16 -22.67
C MET A 214 2.81 7.69 -22.86
N THR A 215 3.36 7.37 -24.02
CA THR A 215 4.09 6.10 -24.21
C THR A 215 5.49 6.22 -23.62
N ALA A 216 6.01 5.15 -23.02
CA ALA A 216 7.37 5.15 -22.46
C ALA A 216 8.45 5.43 -23.52
N GLY A 217 8.23 4.95 -24.75
CA GLY A 217 9.19 5.06 -25.84
C GLY A 217 10.44 4.19 -25.63
N SER A 218 11.30 4.16 -26.64
CA SER A 218 12.59 3.49 -26.59
C SER A 218 13.71 4.50 -26.30
N TYR A 219 14.83 4.03 -25.77
CA TYR A 219 15.96 4.90 -25.42
C TYR A 219 17.29 4.13 -25.36
N GLY A 220 18.39 4.85 -25.57
CA GLY A 220 19.74 4.36 -25.27
C GLY A 220 20.07 3.03 -25.94
N ALA A 221 20.40 2.02 -25.15
CA ALA A 221 20.72 0.69 -25.65
C ALA A 221 19.49 -0.09 -26.15
N LEU A 222 18.29 0.18 -25.64
CA LEU A 222 17.05 -0.48 -26.07
C LEU A 222 16.70 -0.09 -27.52
N GLU A 223 16.85 1.19 -27.86
CA GLU A 223 16.63 1.71 -29.23
C GLU A 223 17.66 1.15 -30.22
N GLN A 224 18.92 1.03 -29.78
CA GLN A 224 19.98 0.38 -30.56
C GLN A 224 19.67 -1.10 -30.79
N LEU A 225 19.09 -1.77 -29.81
CA LEU A 225 18.73 -3.19 -29.90
C LEU A 225 17.55 -3.40 -30.87
N GLU A 226 16.53 -2.53 -30.83
CA GLU A 226 15.42 -2.54 -31.80
C GLU A 226 15.93 -2.38 -33.23
N THR A 227 16.78 -1.37 -33.48
CA THR A 227 17.36 -1.12 -34.81
C THR A 227 18.13 -2.35 -35.31
N LYS A 228 18.94 -2.98 -34.45
CA LYS A 228 19.71 -4.18 -34.82
C LYS A 228 18.84 -5.40 -35.08
N LEU A 229 17.72 -5.54 -34.36
CA LEU A 229 16.76 -6.63 -34.60
C LEU A 229 16.08 -6.46 -35.97
N GLU A 230 15.73 -5.23 -36.34
CA GLU A 230 15.21 -4.91 -37.67
C GLU A 230 16.24 -5.23 -38.76
N ASP A 231 17.50 -4.79 -38.58
CA ASP A 231 18.61 -5.10 -39.50
C ASP A 231 18.85 -6.62 -39.65
N TYR A 232 18.79 -7.35 -38.53
CA TYR A 232 18.92 -8.81 -38.50
C TYR A 232 17.82 -9.50 -39.29
N GLN A 233 16.56 -9.05 -39.14
CA GLN A 233 15.41 -9.61 -39.86
C GLN A 233 15.41 -9.25 -41.35
N ALA A 234 15.88 -8.05 -41.71
CA ALA A 234 15.99 -7.62 -43.10
C ALA A 234 17.13 -8.30 -43.88
N THR A 235 18.09 -8.93 -43.18
CA THR A 235 19.28 -9.54 -43.80
C THR A 235 19.11 -11.04 -44.00
N ASP A 236 18.54 -11.44 -45.14
CA ASP A 236 18.39 -12.85 -45.53
C ASP A 236 19.48 -13.34 -46.52
N GLU A 237 20.01 -12.45 -47.37
CA GLU A 237 20.89 -12.85 -48.49
C GLU A 237 22.39 -12.86 -48.15
N ASN A 238 22.79 -12.43 -46.94
CA ASN A 238 24.19 -12.41 -46.49
C ASN A 238 24.35 -13.07 -45.10
N PRO A 239 24.70 -14.38 -45.05
CA PRO A 239 24.85 -15.12 -43.80
C PRO A 239 25.93 -14.57 -42.86
N ALA A 240 27.01 -14.00 -43.39
CA ALA A 240 28.10 -13.45 -42.57
C ALA A 240 27.64 -12.19 -41.83
N LEU A 241 26.95 -11.28 -42.54
CA LEU A 241 26.39 -10.07 -41.94
C LEU A 241 25.28 -10.38 -40.93
N ARG A 242 24.43 -11.37 -41.23
CA ARG A 242 23.41 -11.84 -40.29
C ARG A 242 24.04 -12.39 -39.00
N SER A 243 25.14 -13.13 -39.10
CA SER A 243 25.88 -13.62 -37.92
C SER A 243 26.50 -12.49 -37.11
N GLU A 244 26.98 -11.42 -37.76
CA GLU A 244 27.51 -10.23 -37.07
C GLU A 244 26.42 -9.50 -36.28
N TYR A 245 25.24 -9.33 -36.88
CA TYR A 245 24.08 -8.76 -36.17
C TYR A 245 23.63 -9.62 -34.99
N ALA A 246 23.56 -10.95 -35.16
CA ALA A 246 23.24 -11.86 -34.05
C ALA A 246 24.22 -11.69 -32.88
N GLN A 247 25.52 -11.61 -33.15
CA GLN A 247 26.53 -11.42 -32.11
C GLN A 247 26.37 -10.06 -31.43
N ALA A 248 26.16 -8.99 -32.20
CA ALA A 248 25.95 -7.65 -31.65
C ALA A 248 24.68 -7.56 -30.78
N ILE A 249 23.60 -8.23 -31.19
CA ILE A 249 22.36 -8.37 -30.41
C ILE A 249 22.65 -9.10 -29.09
N ALA A 250 23.34 -10.25 -29.15
CA ALA A 250 23.69 -11.03 -27.97
C ALA A 250 24.59 -10.24 -26.99
N ASP A 251 25.57 -9.50 -27.52
CA ASP A 251 26.46 -8.66 -26.72
C ASP A 251 25.70 -7.53 -26.02
N LEU A 252 24.76 -6.85 -26.71
CA LEU A 252 23.91 -5.82 -26.11
C LEU A 252 22.95 -6.39 -25.07
N VAL A 253 22.28 -7.52 -25.36
CA VAL A 253 21.41 -8.19 -24.38
C VAL A 253 22.19 -8.55 -23.12
N LYS A 254 23.42 -9.05 -23.27
CA LYS A 254 24.29 -9.36 -22.13
C LYS A 254 24.77 -8.11 -21.39
N ALA A 255 25.14 -7.06 -22.11
CA ALA A 255 25.59 -5.79 -21.51
C ALA A 255 24.47 -5.12 -20.70
N GLU A 256 23.28 -5.09 -21.26
CA GLU A 256 22.07 -4.58 -20.62
C GLU A 256 21.43 -5.60 -19.67
N LYS A 257 21.97 -6.83 -19.58
CA LYS A 257 21.47 -7.98 -18.80
C LYS A 257 19.97 -8.27 -19.01
N LEU A 258 19.49 -8.17 -20.24
CA LEU A 258 18.10 -8.45 -20.63
C LEU A 258 17.79 -9.95 -20.72
N ASP A 259 18.81 -10.81 -20.64
CA ASP A 259 18.72 -12.28 -20.68
C ASP A 259 17.94 -12.88 -19.50
N ARG A 260 17.80 -12.14 -18.41
CA ARG A 260 16.98 -12.52 -17.24
C ARG A 260 15.57 -11.93 -17.29
N GLU A 261 15.39 -10.84 -18.02
CA GLU A 261 14.09 -10.18 -18.18
C GLU A 261 13.27 -10.91 -19.25
N VAL A 262 13.93 -11.30 -20.34
CA VAL A 262 13.39 -12.11 -21.42
C VAL A 262 13.90 -13.54 -21.24
N LYS A 263 13.01 -14.53 -21.13
CA LYS A 263 13.38 -15.95 -20.99
C LYS A 263 13.97 -16.50 -22.30
N LEU A 264 15.18 -16.06 -22.65
CA LEU A 264 15.89 -16.45 -23.86
C LEU A 264 16.53 -17.83 -23.72
N SER A 265 16.69 -18.54 -24.83
CA SER A 265 17.29 -19.87 -24.87
C SER A 265 18.78 -19.86 -24.52
N ALA A 266 19.31 -21.03 -24.14
CA ALA A 266 20.75 -21.19 -23.93
C ALA A 266 21.56 -20.93 -25.22
N ASP A 267 20.99 -21.22 -26.39
CA ASP A 267 21.62 -21.00 -27.70
C ASP A 267 21.76 -19.52 -28.04
N PHE A 268 20.87 -18.66 -27.50
CA PHE A 268 21.01 -17.21 -27.61
C PHE A 268 22.32 -16.73 -26.97
N ALA A 269 22.66 -17.26 -25.79
CA ALA A 269 23.87 -16.88 -25.05
C ALA A 269 25.17 -17.28 -25.78
N SER A 270 25.12 -18.25 -26.70
CA SER A 270 26.24 -18.64 -27.57
C SER A 270 26.32 -17.88 -28.90
N GLY A 271 25.51 -16.83 -29.09
CA GLY A 271 25.50 -16.01 -30.32
C GLY A 271 24.70 -16.62 -31.47
N THR A 272 23.88 -17.63 -31.19
CA THR A 272 23.06 -18.36 -32.18
C THR A 272 21.58 -18.27 -31.79
N PRO A 273 20.96 -17.09 -31.89
CA PRO A 273 19.57 -16.88 -31.45
C PRO A 273 18.60 -17.70 -32.31
N THR A 274 17.62 -18.34 -31.67
CA THR A 274 16.52 -18.99 -32.40
C THR A 274 15.53 -17.95 -32.92
N ALA A 275 14.67 -18.36 -33.87
CA ALA A 275 13.59 -17.48 -34.34
C ALA A 275 12.64 -17.06 -33.20
N GLU A 276 12.41 -17.95 -32.23
CA GLU A 276 11.58 -17.62 -31.07
C GLU A 276 12.27 -16.63 -30.13
N ASP A 277 13.60 -16.74 -29.94
CA ASP A 277 14.35 -15.78 -29.13
C ASP A 277 14.27 -14.37 -29.71
N ILE A 278 14.47 -14.23 -31.02
CA ILE A 278 14.35 -12.94 -31.72
C ILE A 278 12.93 -12.39 -31.61
N ALA A 279 11.92 -13.24 -31.80
CA ALA A 279 10.53 -12.83 -31.67
C ALA A 279 10.18 -12.41 -30.23
N ALA A 280 10.66 -13.14 -29.22
CA ALA A 280 10.44 -12.83 -27.81
C ALA A 280 11.10 -11.50 -27.42
N LEU A 281 12.35 -11.28 -27.84
CA LEU A 281 13.07 -10.03 -27.58
C LEU A 281 12.42 -8.84 -28.30
N HIS A 282 12.04 -9.00 -29.56
CA HIS A 282 11.33 -7.96 -30.32
C HIS A 282 9.99 -7.62 -29.66
N ARG A 283 9.19 -8.63 -29.27
CA ARG A 283 7.93 -8.40 -28.53
C ARG A 283 8.19 -7.65 -27.22
N TYR A 284 9.22 -8.03 -26.46
CA TYR A 284 9.54 -7.38 -25.19
C TYR A 284 9.87 -5.89 -25.36
N LEU A 285 10.74 -5.54 -26.32
CA LEU A 285 11.13 -4.15 -26.56
C LEU A 285 9.94 -3.30 -27.03
N HIS A 286 9.15 -3.81 -27.99
CA HIS A 286 7.93 -3.13 -28.44
C HIS A 286 6.92 -2.94 -27.32
N GLU A 287 6.77 -3.92 -26.42
CA GLU A 287 5.89 -3.80 -25.26
C GLU A 287 6.38 -2.76 -24.26
N LEU A 288 7.69 -2.69 -23.98
CA LEU A 288 8.26 -1.64 -23.14
C LEU A 288 8.02 -0.26 -23.76
N ALA A 289 8.34 -0.08 -25.05
CA ALA A 289 8.20 1.20 -25.73
C ALA A 289 6.73 1.67 -25.81
N ALA A 290 5.80 0.73 -26.01
CA ALA A 290 4.36 1.02 -26.11
C ALA A 290 3.66 1.15 -24.73
N GLU A 291 4.36 0.85 -23.63
CA GLU A 291 3.78 0.92 -22.29
C GLU A 291 3.28 2.34 -21.98
N SER A 292 2.06 2.43 -21.46
CA SER A 292 1.49 3.72 -21.06
C SER A 292 1.96 4.08 -19.65
N VAL A 293 2.62 5.24 -19.54
CA VAL A 293 3.12 5.81 -18.28
C VAL A 293 2.55 7.20 -18.06
N THR A 294 2.57 7.69 -16.82
CA THR A 294 2.13 9.05 -16.54
C THR A 294 3.13 10.08 -17.05
N ASP A 295 2.63 11.16 -17.62
CA ASP A 295 3.40 12.31 -18.05
C ASP A 295 3.35 13.40 -16.96
N GLY A 296 4.26 13.30 -15.99
CA GLY A 296 4.34 14.22 -14.86
C GLY A 296 3.30 13.99 -13.75
N LEU A 297 2.84 15.08 -13.12
CA LEU A 297 1.90 15.07 -11.98
C LEU A 297 0.60 15.79 -12.32
N TYR A 298 -0.45 15.43 -11.58
CA TYR A 298 -1.72 16.13 -11.69
C TYR A 298 -1.77 17.33 -10.75
N VAL A 299 -2.13 18.50 -11.30
CA VAL A 299 -2.39 19.71 -10.52
C VAL A 299 -3.85 20.11 -10.72
N LEU A 300 -4.64 20.06 -9.65
CA LEU A 300 -6.06 20.37 -9.68
C LEU A 300 -6.33 21.75 -10.31
N GLY A 301 -7.07 21.76 -11.42
CA GLY A 301 -7.41 22.98 -12.17
C GLY A 301 -6.34 23.49 -13.14
N ARG A 302 -5.21 22.79 -13.31
CA ARG A 302 -4.28 23.00 -14.43
C ARG A 302 -4.79 22.18 -15.62
N PRO A 303 -5.29 22.81 -16.70
CA PRO A 303 -5.76 22.06 -17.86
C PRO A 303 -4.63 21.26 -18.48
N TYR A 304 -4.95 20.08 -19.00
CA TYR A 304 -4.04 19.38 -19.89
C TYR A 304 -3.71 20.28 -21.08
N THR A 305 -2.48 20.22 -21.56
CA THR A 305 -2.15 20.80 -22.86
C THR A 305 -2.91 20.06 -23.98
N PRO A 306 -3.13 20.68 -25.15
CA PRO A 306 -3.76 19.98 -26.27
C PRO A 306 -3.06 18.67 -26.64
N GLU A 307 -1.73 18.63 -26.55
CA GLU A 307 -0.92 17.44 -26.84
C GLU A 307 -1.07 16.34 -25.78
N GLU A 308 -1.03 16.69 -24.49
CA GLU A 308 -1.29 15.78 -23.37
C GLU A 308 -2.68 15.15 -23.48
N ALA A 309 -3.69 15.97 -23.79
CA ALA A 309 -5.08 15.53 -23.94
C ALA A 309 -5.28 14.64 -25.16
N GLU A 310 -4.69 14.99 -26.31
CA GLU A 310 -4.77 14.18 -27.52
C GLU A 310 -4.06 12.83 -27.34
N THR A 311 -2.87 12.82 -26.75
CA THR A 311 -2.10 11.59 -26.48
C THR A 311 -2.84 10.69 -25.51
N THR A 312 -3.33 11.24 -24.39
CA THR A 312 -4.13 10.48 -23.41
C THR A 312 -5.41 9.92 -24.05
N ALA A 313 -6.09 10.70 -24.89
CA ALA A 313 -7.30 10.25 -25.61
C ALA A 313 -6.99 9.12 -26.62
N LYS A 314 -5.87 9.21 -27.35
CA LYS A 314 -5.42 8.13 -28.26
C LYS A 314 -5.15 6.84 -27.51
N LEU A 315 -4.41 6.91 -26.40
CA LEU A 315 -4.13 5.75 -25.54
C LEU A 315 -5.43 5.16 -24.96
N ALA A 316 -6.38 6.02 -24.57
CA ALA A 316 -7.63 5.56 -23.98
C ALA A 316 -8.59 4.89 -24.95
N LEU A 317 -8.60 5.31 -26.21
CA LEU A 317 -9.45 4.76 -27.25
C LEU A 317 -8.74 3.69 -28.11
N ALA A 318 -7.47 3.41 -27.82
CA ALA A 318 -6.68 2.39 -28.51
C ALA A 318 -7.39 1.03 -28.45
N GLY A 319 -7.68 0.46 -29.63
CA GLY A 319 -8.40 -0.82 -29.75
C GLY A 319 -9.90 -0.78 -29.43
N ARG A 320 -10.44 0.34 -28.94
CA ARG A 320 -11.88 0.52 -28.62
C ARG A 320 -12.66 1.24 -29.71
N GLY A 321 -11.96 2.05 -30.52
CA GLY A 321 -12.59 3.04 -31.40
C GLY A 321 -13.18 4.21 -30.60
N GLY A 322 -13.56 5.28 -31.29
CA GLY A 322 -14.16 6.48 -30.66
C GLY A 322 -13.66 7.79 -31.24
N ASP A 323 -14.18 8.89 -30.70
CA ASP A 323 -13.86 10.25 -31.13
C ASP A 323 -12.74 10.84 -30.24
N VAL A 324 -11.50 10.76 -30.73
CA VAL A 324 -10.30 11.29 -30.04
C VAL A 324 -10.43 12.80 -29.75
N PRO A 325 -10.80 13.67 -30.72
CA PRO A 325 -11.07 15.08 -30.45
C PRO A 325 -12.08 15.34 -29.33
N ALA A 326 -13.21 14.61 -29.31
CA ALA A 326 -14.23 14.79 -28.28
C ALA A 326 -13.71 14.39 -26.89
N MET A 327 -12.97 13.29 -26.79
CA MET A 327 -12.37 12.85 -25.53
C MET A 327 -11.28 13.81 -25.05
N ALA A 328 -10.41 14.30 -25.94
CA ALA A 328 -9.41 15.30 -25.60
C ALA A 328 -10.06 16.59 -25.06
N ALA A 329 -11.14 17.05 -25.69
CA ALA A 329 -11.91 18.19 -25.20
C ALA A 329 -12.50 17.94 -23.80
N ALA A 330 -13.01 16.72 -23.53
CA ALA A 330 -13.55 16.34 -22.22
C ALA A 330 -12.46 16.27 -21.13
N LEU A 331 -11.25 15.80 -21.48
CA LEU A 331 -10.09 15.81 -20.57
C LEU A 331 -9.67 17.24 -20.20
N ILE A 332 -9.63 18.16 -21.17
CA ILE A 332 -9.30 19.56 -20.90
C ILE A 332 -10.39 20.19 -20.00
N ALA A 333 -11.67 19.97 -20.34
CA ALA A 333 -12.81 20.55 -19.62
C ALA A 333 -12.94 20.05 -18.16
N SER A 334 -12.51 18.81 -17.92
CA SER A 334 -12.52 18.17 -16.59
C SER A 334 -11.85 19.01 -15.51
N THR A 335 -10.68 19.58 -15.80
CA THR A 335 -9.88 20.33 -14.83
C THR A 335 -10.61 21.57 -14.27
N GLY A 336 -11.38 22.27 -15.10
CA GLY A 336 -12.24 23.37 -14.67
C GLY A 336 -13.49 22.86 -13.94
N ALA A 337 -14.11 21.81 -14.46
CA ALA A 337 -15.31 21.19 -13.89
C ALA A 337 -15.07 20.67 -12.46
N GLU A 338 -13.87 20.17 -12.14
CA GLU A 338 -13.48 19.72 -10.80
C GLU A 338 -13.57 20.83 -9.75
N LEU A 339 -13.02 22.01 -10.08
CA LEU A 339 -13.04 23.17 -9.20
C LEU A 339 -14.46 23.73 -9.06
N ASP A 340 -15.24 23.72 -10.14
CA ASP A 340 -16.64 24.16 -10.11
C ASP A 340 -17.52 23.19 -9.33
N ALA A 341 -17.27 21.89 -9.44
CA ALA A 341 -17.94 20.85 -8.65
C ALA A 341 -17.64 21.00 -7.15
N LEU A 342 -16.40 21.30 -6.77
CA LEU A 342 -16.08 21.61 -5.37
C LEU A 342 -16.90 22.80 -4.86
N LEU A 343 -16.97 23.90 -5.62
CA LEU A 343 -17.76 25.08 -5.23
C LEU A 343 -19.26 24.78 -5.17
N ASN A 344 -19.78 24.02 -6.13
CA ASN A 344 -21.17 23.59 -6.12
C ASN A 344 -21.47 22.74 -4.88
N GLY A 345 -20.58 21.81 -4.53
CA GLY A 345 -20.68 21.00 -3.32
C GLY A 345 -20.71 21.84 -2.05
N LEU A 346 -19.78 22.81 -1.91
CA LEU A 346 -19.74 23.73 -0.77
C LEU A 346 -21.00 24.62 -0.66
N ASN A 347 -21.66 24.90 -1.78
CA ASN A 347 -22.95 25.60 -1.81
C ASN A 347 -24.17 24.68 -1.56
N GLY A 348 -23.96 23.42 -1.15
CA GLY A 348 -25.03 22.45 -0.92
C GLY A 348 -25.65 21.88 -2.20
N GLY A 349 -24.99 22.07 -3.35
CA GLY A 349 -25.44 21.59 -4.64
C GLY A 349 -25.22 20.09 -4.85
N PHE A 350 -26.03 19.49 -5.73
CA PHE A 350 -25.90 18.09 -6.09
C PHE A 350 -24.69 17.85 -7.01
N LEU A 351 -23.89 16.82 -6.71
CA LEU A 351 -22.82 16.34 -7.59
C LEU A 351 -23.24 15.05 -8.28
N ALA A 352 -23.23 15.09 -9.62
CA ALA A 352 -23.60 13.95 -10.45
C ALA A 352 -22.71 12.74 -10.15
N PRO A 353 -23.26 11.51 -10.10
CA PRO A 353 -22.47 10.31 -9.88
C PRO A 353 -21.57 9.99 -11.08
N SER A 354 -20.46 9.30 -10.84
CA SER A 354 -19.59 8.79 -11.89
C SER A 354 -18.96 7.44 -11.54
N VAL A 355 -18.68 6.65 -12.58
CA VAL A 355 -17.74 5.53 -12.49
C VAL A 355 -16.33 6.04 -12.21
N ALA A 356 -15.51 5.18 -11.64
CA ALA A 356 -14.08 5.37 -11.49
C ALA A 356 -13.29 4.63 -12.57
N GLY A 357 -11.98 4.80 -12.55
CA GLY A 357 -11.02 4.33 -13.54
C GLY A 357 -10.35 5.49 -14.24
N TYR A 358 -9.05 5.43 -14.44
CA TYR A 358 -8.35 6.41 -15.27
C TYR A 358 -8.76 6.25 -16.74
N PRO A 359 -8.59 7.27 -17.61
CA PRO A 359 -9.21 7.30 -18.92
C PRO A 359 -8.85 6.09 -19.80
N ILE A 360 -7.62 5.57 -19.68
CA ILE A 360 -7.17 4.38 -20.42
C ILE A 360 -7.91 3.10 -19.99
N ALA A 361 -8.14 2.91 -18.69
CA ALA A 361 -8.90 1.78 -18.19
C ALA A 361 -10.41 1.95 -18.42
N ASN A 362 -10.93 3.15 -18.22
CA ASN A 362 -12.35 3.45 -18.34
C ASN A 362 -12.61 4.87 -18.87
N PRO A 363 -12.82 5.04 -20.18
CA PRO A 363 -13.11 6.34 -20.79
C PRO A 363 -14.35 7.05 -20.21
N ASP A 364 -15.34 6.30 -19.71
CA ASP A 364 -16.60 6.85 -19.17
C ASP A 364 -16.44 7.61 -17.84
N SER A 365 -15.25 7.51 -17.22
CA SER A 365 -14.91 8.28 -16.01
C SER A 365 -14.70 9.78 -16.29
N VAL A 366 -14.51 10.16 -17.56
CA VAL A 366 -14.33 11.54 -18.02
C VAL A 366 -15.67 12.07 -18.56
N PRO A 367 -16.07 13.32 -18.28
CA PRO A 367 -15.36 14.32 -17.49
C PRO A 367 -15.38 14.06 -15.98
N THR A 368 -14.40 14.60 -15.26
CA THR A 368 -14.32 14.54 -13.79
C THR A 368 -15.09 15.70 -13.14
N GLY A 369 -14.92 15.92 -11.82
CA GLY A 369 -15.79 16.81 -11.03
C GLY A 369 -17.10 16.14 -10.61
N ARG A 370 -17.09 14.82 -10.42
CA ARG A 370 -18.27 14.00 -10.15
C ARG A 370 -18.10 13.15 -8.90
N ASN A 371 -19.21 12.64 -8.37
CA ASN A 371 -19.23 11.85 -7.13
C ASN A 371 -19.08 10.35 -7.42
N LEU A 372 -17.87 9.81 -7.18
CA LEU A 372 -17.53 8.42 -7.56
C LEU A 372 -18.41 7.37 -6.88
N TYR A 373 -18.77 6.31 -7.61
CA TYR A 373 -19.38 5.09 -7.06
C TYR A 373 -18.58 3.85 -7.46
N GLY A 374 -18.78 2.76 -6.71
CA GLY A 374 -18.09 1.48 -6.93
C GLY A 374 -18.81 0.62 -7.97
N VAL A 375 -18.90 -0.68 -7.71
CA VAL A 375 -19.70 -1.61 -8.53
C VAL A 375 -20.88 -2.18 -7.74
N ASP A 376 -21.83 -2.78 -8.45
CA ASP A 376 -22.82 -3.68 -7.85
C ASP A 376 -22.14 -5.02 -7.55
N PRO A 377 -21.84 -5.33 -6.27
CA PRO A 377 -21.10 -6.55 -5.93
C PRO A 377 -21.89 -7.82 -6.29
N ASP A 378 -23.23 -7.76 -6.37
CA ASP A 378 -24.05 -8.93 -6.69
C ASP A 378 -23.94 -9.38 -8.13
N ARG A 379 -23.40 -8.53 -9.01
CA ARG A 379 -23.12 -8.87 -10.40
C ARG A 379 -21.73 -9.47 -10.60
N MET A 380 -20.94 -9.57 -9.54
CA MET A 380 -19.53 -9.96 -9.61
C MET A 380 -19.32 -11.43 -9.19
N PRO A 381 -18.46 -12.19 -9.90
CA PRO A 381 -17.87 -11.83 -11.20
C PRO A 381 -18.94 -11.73 -12.31
N THR A 382 -18.80 -10.75 -13.21
CA THR A 382 -19.56 -10.71 -14.46
C THR A 382 -19.21 -11.91 -15.36
N ARG A 383 -19.99 -12.17 -16.41
CA ARG A 383 -19.66 -13.24 -17.36
C ARG A 383 -18.33 -12.99 -18.06
N GLU A 384 -18.09 -11.73 -18.40
CA GLU A 384 -16.88 -11.27 -19.09
C GLU A 384 -15.66 -11.38 -18.17
N SER A 385 -15.78 -10.94 -16.92
CA SER A 385 -14.68 -11.05 -15.94
C SER A 385 -14.42 -12.50 -15.52
N PHE A 386 -15.44 -13.36 -15.49
CA PHE A 386 -15.23 -14.80 -15.31
C PHE A 386 -14.41 -15.40 -16.46
N ALA A 387 -14.73 -15.07 -17.71
CA ALA A 387 -13.94 -15.52 -18.87
C ALA A 387 -12.49 -15.03 -18.83
N VAL A 388 -12.25 -13.79 -18.39
CA VAL A 388 -10.90 -13.27 -18.12
C VAL A 388 -10.21 -14.08 -17.02
N GLY A 389 -10.92 -14.35 -15.91
CA GLY A 389 -10.42 -15.19 -14.82
C GLY A 389 -10.05 -16.60 -15.26
N GLN A 390 -10.81 -17.22 -16.17
CA GLN A 390 -10.47 -18.51 -16.75
C GLN A 390 -9.15 -18.45 -17.54
N ALA A 391 -8.99 -17.43 -18.40
CA ALA A 391 -7.77 -17.25 -19.17
C ALA A 391 -6.54 -16.98 -18.28
N LEU A 392 -6.71 -16.24 -17.18
CA LEU A 392 -5.66 -16.01 -16.19
C LEU A 392 -5.27 -17.31 -15.48
N ALA A 393 -6.24 -18.08 -15.00
CA ALA A 393 -5.99 -19.37 -14.35
C ALA A 393 -5.25 -20.35 -15.28
N GLU A 394 -5.65 -20.42 -16.55
CA GLU A 394 -4.96 -21.26 -17.55
C GLU A 394 -3.54 -20.76 -17.84
N GLY A 395 -3.35 -19.44 -17.90
CA GLY A 395 -2.03 -18.81 -18.03
C GLY A 395 -1.11 -19.13 -16.84
N LEU A 396 -1.64 -19.06 -15.62
CA LEU A 396 -0.92 -19.38 -14.39
C LEU A 396 -0.52 -20.86 -14.35
N ILE A 397 -1.46 -21.75 -14.65
CA ILE A 397 -1.21 -23.19 -14.72
C ILE A 397 -0.14 -23.51 -15.76
N ARG A 398 -0.19 -22.87 -16.93
CA ARG A 398 0.82 -23.04 -17.97
C ARG A 398 2.20 -22.61 -17.49
N GLN A 399 2.32 -21.43 -16.86
CA GLN A 399 3.59 -20.95 -16.30
C GLN A 399 4.15 -21.92 -15.24
N GLN A 400 3.29 -22.48 -14.38
CA GLN A 400 3.69 -23.45 -13.35
C GLN A 400 4.13 -24.79 -13.94
N LEU A 401 3.42 -25.31 -14.94
CA LEU A 401 3.79 -26.53 -15.66
C LEU A 401 5.12 -26.35 -16.40
N GLU A 402 5.35 -25.21 -17.04
CA GLU A 402 6.61 -24.90 -17.71
C GLU A 402 7.78 -24.79 -16.73
N ALA A 403 7.53 -24.22 -15.54
CA ALA A 403 8.57 -24.03 -14.53
C ALA A 403 8.90 -25.30 -13.73
N THR A 404 7.90 -26.14 -13.42
CA THR A 404 8.05 -27.25 -12.46
C THR A 404 7.76 -28.63 -13.03
N GLY A 405 7.07 -28.71 -14.16
CA GLY A 405 6.59 -29.97 -14.75
C GLY A 405 5.28 -30.51 -14.15
N ASP A 406 4.75 -29.88 -13.11
CA ASP A 406 3.54 -30.31 -12.39
C ASP A 406 2.50 -29.18 -12.27
N TYR A 407 1.24 -29.56 -12.00
CA TYR A 407 0.21 -28.59 -11.63
C TYR A 407 0.52 -27.98 -10.26
N PRO A 408 0.26 -26.68 -10.03
CA PRO A 408 0.38 -26.11 -8.70
C PRO A 408 -0.64 -26.77 -7.78
N ALA A 409 -0.20 -27.23 -6.61
CA ALA A 409 -1.10 -27.79 -5.61
C ALA A 409 -1.95 -26.68 -4.97
N LYS A 410 -1.38 -25.49 -4.78
CA LYS A 410 -2.08 -24.36 -4.17
C LYS A 410 -1.54 -23.00 -4.61
N VAL A 411 -2.46 -22.06 -4.82
CA VAL A 411 -2.16 -20.67 -5.19
C VAL A 411 -2.71 -19.73 -4.12
N ALA A 412 -1.89 -18.77 -3.66
CA ALA A 412 -2.34 -17.74 -2.72
C ALA A 412 -2.58 -16.40 -3.43
N PHE A 413 -3.71 -15.75 -3.16
CA PHE A 413 -4.10 -14.49 -3.78
C PHE A 413 -4.08 -13.36 -2.76
N THR A 414 -3.70 -12.16 -3.21
CA THR A 414 -4.05 -10.91 -2.52
C THR A 414 -5.19 -10.21 -3.26
N LEU A 415 -6.29 -9.92 -2.56
CA LEU A 415 -7.47 -9.26 -3.15
C LEU A 415 -7.65 -7.85 -2.60
N TRP A 416 -7.72 -6.88 -3.51
CA TRP A 416 -7.86 -5.46 -3.22
C TRP A 416 -9.21 -4.91 -3.71
N GLY A 417 -9.78 -3.97 -2.96
CA GLY A 417 -11.06 -3.34 -3.33
C GLY A 417 -10.99 -2.56 -4.65
N GLY A 418 -9.86 -1.89 -4.90
CA GLY A 418 -9.61 -1.19 -6.17
C GLY A 418 -9.58 -2.13 -7.38
N GLU A 419 -8.87 -3.26 -7.27
CA GLU A 419 -8.83 -4.28 -8.34
C GLU A 419 -10.21 -4.89 -8.56
N PHE A 420 -10.93 -5.27 -7.48
CA PHE A 420 -12.30 -5.79 -7.57
C PHE A 420 -13.24 -4.87 -8.35
N ILE A 421 -13.17 -3.56 -8.10
CA ILE A 421 -13.99 -2.56 -8.79
C ILE A 421 -13.56 -2.42 -10.26
N ARG A 422 -12.26 -2.31 -10.55
CA ARG A 422 -11.74 -2.08 -11.91
C ARG A 422 -11.93 -3.28 -12.82
N THR A 423 -11.67 -4.48 -12.31
CA THR A 423 -11.70 -5.73 -13.09
C THR A 423 -13.07 -6.40 -13.06
N GLN A 424 -14.03 -5.84 -12.30
CA GLN A 424 -15.37 -6.40 -12.13
C GLN A 424 -15.35 -7.85 -11.59
N GLY A 425 -14.35 -8.16 -10.75
CA GLY A 425 -14.21 -9.46 -10.10
C GLY A 425 -13.44 -10.52 -10.90
N ALA A 426 -12.54 -10.14 -11.81
CA ALA A 426 -11.74 -11.10 -12.59
C ALA A 426 -10.96 -12.10 -11.70
N ASP A 427 -10.35 -11.62 -10.61
CA ASP A 427 -9.64 -12.49 -9.65
C ASP A 427 -10.55 -13.52 -8.97
N ILE A 428 -11.81 -13.14 -8.71
CA ILE A 428 -12.80 -14.07 -8.14
C ILE A 428 -13.15 -15.13 -9.18
N GLY A 429 -13.25 -14.74 -10.45
CA GLY A 429 -13.43 -15.68 -11.55
C GLY A 429 -12.27 -16.66 -11.70
N GLU A 430 -11.03 -16.18 -11.56
CA GLU A 430 -9.83 -17.01 -11.56
C GLU A 430 -9.84 -18.01 -10.40
N ILE A 431 -10.11 -17.54 -9.18
CA ILE A 431 -10.23 -18.36 -7.98
C ILE A 431 -11.29 -19.46 -8.17
N PHE A 432 -12.48 -19.10 -8.66
CA PHE A 432 -13.55 -20.07 -8.90
C PHE A 432 -13.12 -21.12 -9.92
N TYR A 433 -12.53 -20.70 -11.04
CA TYR A 433 -12.08 -21.65 -12.04
C TYR A 433 -11.00 -22.57 -11.48
N LEU A 434 -9.97 -22.09 -10.77
CA LEU A 434 -8.94 -22.93 -10.14
C LEU A 434 -9.53 -24.02 -9.23
N LEU A 435 -10.52 -23.66 -8.41
CA LEU A 435 -11.29 -24.58 -7.56
C LEU A 435 -12.17 -25.58 -8.36
N GLY A 436 -12.40 -25.30 -9.65
CA GLY A 436 -13.28 -26.06 -10.55
C GLY A 436 -14.76 -25.77 -10.27
N VAL A 437 -15.06 -24.50 -9.99
CA VAL A 437 -16.39 -23.98 -9.69
C VAL A 437 -16.72 -22.89 -10.72
N GLU A 438 -18.00 -22.77 -11.08
CA GLU A 438 -18.48 -21.68 -11.94
C GLU A 438 -19.68 -20.93 -11.34
N PRO A 439 -19.85 -19.62 -11.64
CA PRO A 439 -20.99 -18.84 -11.18
C PRO A 439 -22.29 -19.23 -11.89
N VAL A 440 -23.41 -19.10 -11.17
CA VAL A 440 -24.76 -19.20 -11.71
C VAL A 440 -25.39 -17.79 -11.70
N TRP A 441 -25.55 -17.22 -12.90
CA TRP A 441 -26.17 -15.91 -13.07
C TRP A 441 -27.68 -16.00 -13.30
N ASP A 442 -28.43 -15.06 -12.72
CA ASP A 442 -29.82 -14.83 -13.09
C ASP A 442 -29.95 -14.05 -14.41
N SER A 443 -31.19 -13.84 -14.86
CA SER A 443 -31.49 -13.12 -16.11
C SER A 443 -31.04 -11.65 -16.13
N HIS A 444 -30.74 -11.07 -14.96
CA HIS A 444 -30.23 -9.70 -14.83
C HIS A 444 -28.71 -9.66 -14.66
N GLY A 445 -28.04 -10.82 -14.76
CA GLY A 445 -26.59 -10.95 -14.62
C GLY A 445 -26.10 -10.85 -13.18
N ARG A 446 -26.95 -11.13 -12.17
CA ARG A 446 -26.51 -11.26 -10.78
C ARG A 446 -26.10 -12.70 -10.49
N VAL A 447 -24.98 -12.87 -9.80
CA VAL A 447 -24.49 -14.17 -9.33
C VAL A 447 -25.32 -14.58 -8.12
N ARG A 448 -26.18 -15.60 -8.30
CA ARG A 448 -27.08 -16.11 -7.26
C ARG A 448 -26.54 -17.31 -6.52
N ASP A 449 -25.78 -18.12 -7.24
CA ASP A 449 -25.21 -19.35 -6.72
C ASP A 449 -23.93 -19.69 -7.49
N ILE A 450 -23.30 -20.80 -7.11
CA ILE A 450 -22.14 -21.40 -7.75
C ILE A 450 -22.39 -22.90 -7.91
N ARG A 451 -21.73 -23.54 -8.87
CA ARG A 451 -21.80 -24.99 -9.05
C ARG A 451 -20.45 -25.58 -9.42
N LEU A 452 -20.27 -26.87 -9.10
CA LEU A 452 -19.08 -27.62 -9.52
C LEU A 452 -19.08 -27.79 -11.04
N ILE A 453 -17.93 -27.52 -11.64
CA ILE A 453 -17.59 -28.01 -12.98
C ILE A 453 -17.23 -29.49 -12.83
N PRO A 454 -17.89 -30.42 -13.55
CA PRO A 454 -17.56 -31.83 -13.52
C PRO A 454 -16.08 -32.07 -13.87
N THR A 455 -15.41 -33.00 -13.18
CA THR A 455 -13.96 -33.22 -13.34
C THR A 455 -13.56 -33.59 -14.77
N GLY A 456 -14.40 -34.36 -15.47
CA GLY A 456 -14.18 -34.69 -16.89
C GLY A 456 -14.31 -33.49 -17.84
N GLU A 457 -15.10 -32.48 -17.48
CA GLU A 457 -15.20 -31.21 -18.23
C GLU A 457 -14.04 -30.27 -17.87
N LEU A 458 -13.62 -30.27 -16.59
CA LEU A 458 -12.51 -29.45 -16.09
C LEU A 458 -11.16 -29.86 -16.69
N GLY A 459 -10.96 -31.16 -16.96
CA GLY A 459 -9.78 -31.68 -17.67
C GLY A 459 -8.45 -31.59 -16.92
N ARG A 460 -8.47 -31.20 -15.64
CA ARG A 460 -7.29 -31.02 -14.79
C ARG A 460 -7.65 -31.21 -13.30
N PRO A 461 -6.64 -31.32 -12.40
CA PRO A 461 -6.87 -31.27 -10.97
C PRO A 461 -7.59 -29.99 -10.52
N ARG A 462 -8.35 -30.09 -9.42
CA ARG A 462 -8.81 -28.91 -8.67
C ARG A 462 -7.63 -28.37 -7.87
N ILE A 463 -7.34 -27.09 -8.03
CA ILE A 463 -6.19 -26.42 -7.40
C ILE A 463 -6.68 -25.71 -6.15
N ASP A 464 -6.00 -25.92 -5.01
CA ASP A 464 -6.35 -25.25 -3.75
C ASP A 464 -6.01 -23.76 -3.82
N VAL A 465 -6.72 -22.94 -3.06
CA VAL A 465 -6.51 -21.49 -3.04
C VAL A 465 -6.48 -20.99 -1.61
N VAL A 466 -5.64 -20.00 -1.33
CA VAL A 466 -5.72 -19.20 -0.09
C VAL A 466 -5.88 -17.75 -0.51
N VAL A 467 -6.72 -17.00 0.18
CA VAL A 467 -7.04 -15.62 -0.16
C VAL A 467 -6.74 -14.75 1.03
N GLN A 468 -5.78 -13.84 0.86
CA GLN A 468 -5.55 -12.73 1.76
C GLN A 468 -6.30 -11.51 1.21
N THR A 469 -7.10 -10.86 2.06
CA THR A 469 -7.92 -9.70 1.70
C THR A 469 -7.37 -8.42 2.33
N SER A 470 -7.34 -7.33 1.57
CA SER A 470 -7.16 -6.00 2.16
C SER A 470 -8.43 -5.56 2.88
N GLY A 471 -8.32 -4.63 3.84
CA GLY A 471 -9.52 -4.13 4.53
C GLY A 471 -10.50 -3.44 3.58
N GLN A 472 -10.00 -2.85 2.50
CA GLN A 472 -10.83 -2.24 1.45
C GLN A 472 -11.69 -3.30 0.76
N PHE A 473 -11.11 -4.44 0.38
CA PHE A 473 -11.83 -5.52 -0.27
C PHE A 473 -12.95 -6.06 0.63
N ARG A 474 -12.65 -6.30 1.91
CA ARG A 474 -13.67 -6.69 2.90
C ARG A 474 -14.82 -5.69 2.99
N GLY A 475 -14.52 -4.40 2.89
CA GLY A 475 -15.52 -3.32 2.91
C GLY A 475 -16.42 -3.28 1.67
N VAL A 476 -15.91 -3.62 0.48
CA VAL A 476 -16.68 -3.50 -0.79
C VAL A 476 -17.25 -4.82 -1.31
N ALA A 477 -16.74 -5.97 -0.88
CA ALA A 477 -17.02 -7.29 -1.47
C ALA A 477 -17.40 -8.35 -0.42
N THR A 478 -17.97 -7.95 0.73
CA THR A 478 -18.34 -8.84 1.85
C THR A 478 -19.12 -10.10 1.40
N ASP A 479 -20.16 -9.94 0.58
CA ASP A 479 -20.97 -11.08 0.12
C ASP A 479 -20.21 -11.98 -0.85
N ARG A 480 -19.22 -11.43 -1.57
CA ARG A 480 -18.36 -12.21 -2.46
C ARG A 480 -17.35 -13.05 -1.69
N MET A 481 -16.88 -12.58 -0.55
CA MET A 481 -16.06 -13.39 0.37
C MET A 481 -16.83 -14.63 0.84
N ARG A 482 -18.11 -14.49 1.21
CA ARG A 482 -18.96 -15.64 1.56
C ARG A 482 -19.08 -16.64 0.40
N LEU A 483 -19.18 -16.14 -0.83
CA LEU A 483 -19.25 -16.99 -2.02
C LEU A 483 -17.93 -17.74 -2.28
N ILE A 484 -16.78 -17.13 -1.98
CA ILE A 484 -15.47 -17.81 -2.03
C ILE A 484 -15.38 -18.92 -0.97
N ASP A 485 -15.80 -18.67 0.27
CA ASP A 485 -15.85 -19.72 1.33
C ASP A 485 -16.73 -20.89 0.88
N HIS A 486 -17.91 -20.58 0.31
CA HIS A 486 -18.80 -21.60 -0.24
C HIS A 486 -18.16 -22.38 -1.39
N ALA A 487 -17.44 -21.71 -2.32
CA ALA A 487 -16.75 -22.37 -3.42
C ALA A 487 -15.66 -23.33 -2.94
N VAL A 488 -14.89 -22.96 -1.91
CA VAL A 488 -13.89 -23.82 -1.30
C VAL A 488 -14.55 -25.07 -0.70
N ARG A 489 -15.59 -24.90 0.11
CA ARG A 489 -16.31 -26.03 0.74
C ARG A 489 -16.93 -26.96 -0.29
N LEU A 490 -17.48 -26.39 -1.36
CA LEU A 490 -18.03 -27.14 -2.47
C LEU A 490 -16.94 -27.96 -3.19
N ALA A 491 -15.76 -27.38 -3.41
CA ALA A 491 -14.62 -28.07 -4.02
C ALA A 491 -14.00 -29.14 -3.10
N VAL A 492 -13.96 -28.92 -1.77
CA VAL A 492 -13.55 -29.93 -0.78
C VAL A 492 -14.49 -31.14 -0.80
N ALA A 493 -15.80 -30.90 -0.92
CA ALA A 493 -16.82 -31.94 -0.95
C ALA A 493 -17.03 -32.59 -2.33
N ALA A 494 -16.26 -32.19 -3.35
CA ALA A 494 -16.36 -32.77 -4.68
C ALA A 494 -16.05 -34.29 -4.63
N PRO A 495 -16.76 -35.13 -5.40
CA PRO A 495 -16.51 -36.57 -5.47
C PRO A 495 -15.05 -36.88 -5.81
N GLU A 496 -14.52 -37.99 -5.27
CA GLU A 496 -13.22 -38.51 -5.71
C GLU A 496 -13.35 -39.06 -7.14
N ASP A 497 -12.47 -38.58 -8.03
CA ASP A 497 -12.38 -38.95 -9.44
C ASP A 497 -10.93 -39.39 -9.76
N GLU A 498 -10.64 -39.71 -11.03
CA GLU A 498 -9.29 -40.13 -11.46
C GLU A 498 -8.22 -39.03 -11.28
N LEU A 499 -8.61 -37.75 -11.29
CA LEU A 499 -7.70 -36.62 -11.11
C LEU A 499 -7.63 -36.17 -9.63
N PRO A 500 -6.44 -35.79 -9.12
CA PRO A 500 -6.30 -35.28 -7.76
C PRO A 500 -7.19 -34.06 -7.46
N ASN A 501 -7.68 -34.01 -6.22
CA ASN A 501 -8.33 -32.82 -5.65
C ASN A 501 -7.39 -32.18 -4.62
N HIS A 502 -6.64 -31.16 -5.02
CA HIS A 502 -5.69 -30.50 -4.14
C HIS A 502 -6.38 -29.69 -3.03
N VAL A 503 -7.63 -29.26 -3.23
CA VAL A 503 -8.43 -28.55 -2.22
C VAL A 503 -8.72 -29.46 -1.02
N ALA A 504 -9.25 -30.66 -1.30
CA ALA A 504 -9.51 -31.66 -0.26
C ALA A 504 -8.22 -32.14 0.42
N ALA A 505 -7.14 -32.30 -0.33
CA ALA A 505 -5.82 -32.64 0.23
C ALA A 505 -5.28 -31.52 1.14
N GLY A 506 -5.44 -30.26 0.74
CA GLY A 506 -5.05 -29.10 1.53
C GLY A 506 -5.85 -28.96 2.82
N SER A 507 -7.15 -29.23 2.81
CA SER A 507 -7.99 -29.28 4.03
C SER A 507 -7.50 -30.34 5.01
N ARG A 508 -7.19 -31.57 4.54
CA ARG A 508 -6.61 -32.62 5.40
C ARG A 508 -5.28 -32.20 6.02
N ARG A 509 -4.36 -31.63 5.21
CA ARG A 509 -3.08 -31.10 5.73
C ARG A 509 -3.27 -30.01 6.78
N ALA A 510 -4.21 -29.09 6.56
CA ALA A 510 -4.51 -28.03 7.51
C ALA A 510 -5.08 -28.60 8.83
N ALA A 511 -5.99 -29.58 8.76
CA ALA A 511 -6.51 -30.26 9.93
C ALA A 511 -5.40 -30.97 10.73
N GLU A 512 -4.50 -31.69 10.05
CA GLU A 512 -3.35 -32.36 10.67
C GLU A 512 -2.41 -31.36 11.35
N ALA A 513 -2.07 -30.26 10.67
CA ALA A 513 -1.23 -29.20 11.24
C ALA A 513 -1.87 -28.57 12.48
N LEU A 514 -3.18 -28.36 12.48
CA LEU A 514 -3.91 -27.81 13.64
C LEU A 514 -3.95 -28.78 14.81
N ILE A 515 -4.15 -30.08 14.56
CA ILE A 515 -4.09 -31.10 15.61
C ILE A 515 -2.69 -31.15 16.22
N GLN A 516 -1.64 -31.08 15.40
CA GLN A 516 -0.26 -31.01 15.87
C GLN A 516 0.03 -29.72 16.68
N ALA A 517 -0.63 -28.62 16.33
CA ALA A 517 -0.56 -27.35 17.06
C ALA A 517 -1.41 -27.34 18.37
N GLY A 518 -2.05 -28.45 18.74
CA GLY A 518 -2.76 -28.62 20.00
C GLY A 518 -4.27 -28.36 19.95
N TYR A 519 -4.85 -28.13 18.77
CA TYR A 519 -6.31 -28.05 18.63
C TYR A 519 -6.94 -29.44 18.73
N THR A 520 -8.15 -29.50 19.28
CA THR A 520 -8.94 -30.75 19.23
C THR A 520 -9.31 -31.10 17.79
N PRO A 521 -9.53 -32.38 17.44
CA PRO A 521 -9.98 -32.77 16.11
C PRO A 521 -11.25 -32.05 15.63
N GLU A 522 -12.17 -31.72 16.55
CA GLU A 522 -13.38 -30.96 16.23
C GLU A 522 -13.05 -29.51 15.83
N GLN A 523 -12.23 -28.81 16.62
CA GLN A 523 -11.79 -27.45 16.30
C GLN A 523 -11.00 -27.42 14.98
N ALA A 524 -10.07 -28.36 14.81
CA ALA A 524 -9.28 -28.48 13.60
C ALA A 524 -10.17 -28.68 12.37
N ARG A 525 -11.18 -29.56 12.43
CA ARG A 525 -12.11 -29.78 11.31
C ARG A 525 -12.93 -28.52 10.96
N LYS A 526 -13.38 -27.73 11.94
CA LYS A 526 -14.13 -26.48 11.67
C LYS A 526 -13.29 -25.43 10.94
N MET A 527 -11.99 -25.38 11.22
CA MET A 527 -11.07 -24.38 10.67
C MET A 527 -10.26 -24.88 9.46
N ALA A 528 -10.23 -26.19 9.20
CA ALA A 528 -9.42 -26.81 8.14
C ALA A 528 -9.75 -26.30 6.73
N ASP A 529 -11.01 -25.92 6.51
CA ASP A 529 -11.50 -25.39 5.22
C ASP A 529 -11.33 -23.86 5.11
N ALA A 530 -10.88 -23.17 6.16
CA ALA A 530 -10.70 -21.73 6.10
C ALA A 530 -9.64 -21.37 5.06
N ARG A 531 -10.02 -20.53 4.08
CA ARG A 531 -9.13 -20.01 3.03
C ARG A 531 -9.11 -18.50 2.91
N LEU A 532 -10.03 -17.78 3.55
CA LEU A 532 -10.08 -16.32 3.51
C LEU A 532 -9.50 -15.73 4.80
N PHE A 533 -8.50 -14.87 4.64
CA PHE A 533 -7.78 -14.23 5.71
C PHE A 533 -7.65 -12.73 5.47
N GLY A 534 -7.38 -11.95 6.52
CA GLY A 534 -7.23 -10.50 6.43
C GLY A 534 -6.75 -9.89 7.74
N GLY A 535 -6.68 -8.56 7.78
CA GLY A 535 -6.21 -7.82 8.95
C GLY A 535 -6.99 -8.15 10.22
N VAL A 536 -6.27 -8.54 11.28
CA VAL A 536 -6.85 -8.73 12.61
C VAL A 536 -7.43 -7.44 13.13
N ASN A 537 -8.43 -7.55 14.02
CA ASN A 537 -9.08 -6.39 14.65
C ASN A 537 -9.69 -5.36 13.67
N GLY A 538 -9.95 -5.75 12.42
CA GLY A 538 -10.51 -4.87 11.40
C GLY A 538 -9.48 -3.98 10.71
N ASN A 539 -8.17 -4.24 10.88
CA ASN A 539 -7.10 -3.48 10.22
C ASN A 539 -7.29 -3.45 8.70
N PHE A 540 -6.83 -2.35 8.09
CA PHE A 540 -6.86 -2.15 6.64
C PHE A 540 -5.57 -2.59 5.94
N GLY A 541 -4.43 -2.42 6.62
CA GLY A 541 -3.11 -2.87 6.21
C GLY A 541 -2.61 -4.08 7.01
N SER A 542 -1.40 -4.52 6.69
CA SER A 542 -0.68 -5.61 7.35
C SER A 542 0.25 -5.14 8.46
N ASN A 543 0.55 -3.84 8.51
CA ASN A 543 1.46 -3.22 9.49
C ASN A 543 2.89 -3.76 9.44
N ILE A 544 3.38 -4.20 8.27
CA ILE A 544 4.77 -4.65 8.11
C ILE A 544 5.68 -3.61 7.47
N THR A 545 5.15 -2.61 6.76
CA THR A 545 5.96 -1.63 6.02
C THR A 545 6.83 -0.79 6.96
N GLY A 546 6.27 -0.33 8.09
CA GLY A 546 7.04 0.35 9.14
C GLY A 546 8.10 -0.53 9.80
N MET A 547 7.79 -1.83 10.01
CA MET A 547 8.76 -2.81 10.51
C MET A 547 9.90 -3.02 9.51
N ILE A 548 9.60 -3.11 8.21
CA ILE A 548 10.58 -3.26 7.14
C ILE A 548 11.50 -2.04 7.10
N GLN A 549 10.93 -0.83 7.10
CA GLN A 549 11.70 0.42 7.09
C GLN A 549 12.58 0.59 8.34
N ALA A 550 12.19 0.01 9.48
CA ALA A 550 13.00 -0.03 10.70
C ALA A 550 14.06 -1.15 10.66
N GLY A 551 14.91 -1.14 9.63
CA GLY A 551 15.89 -2.18 9.31
C GLY A 551 16.94 -2.49 10.40
N ASP A 552 17.10 -1.64 11.40
CA ASP A 552 17.96 -1.88 12.57
C ASP A 552 17.28 -2.64 13.71
N ARG A 553 15.94 -2.76 13.69
CA ARG A 553 15.13 -3.40 14.74
C ARG A 553 14.84 -4.88 14.50
N TRP A 554 15.26 -5.43 13.37
CA TRP A 554 15.12 -6.85 13.02
C TRP A 554 16.38 -7.34 12.31
N GLU A 555 16.70 -8.62 12.47
CA GLU A 555 17.90 -9.23 11.85
C GLU A 555 17.52 -10.07 10.63
N ASP A 556 16.48 -10.89 10.75
CA ASP A 556 16.03 -11.83 9.72
C ASP A 556 14.65 -11.46 9.16
N SER A 557 14.49 -11.51 7.82
CA SER A 557 13.19 -11.19 7.18
C SER A 557 12.10 -12.21 7.52
N GLY A 558 12.45 -13.40 8.02
CA GLY A 558 11.50 -14.33 8.62
C GLY A 558 10.76 -13.77 9.84
N GLU A 559 11.34 -12.79 10.57
CA GLU A 559 10.62 -12.06 11.64
C GLU A 559 9.45 -11.24 11.07
N VAL A 560 9.66 -10.60 9.93
CA VAL A 560 8.63 -9.85 9.20
C VAL A 560 7.54 -10.80 8.70
N GLY A 561 7.92 -11.95 8.14
CA GLY A 561 6.96 -12.98 7.69
C GLY A 561 6.10 -13.53 8.83
N ARG A 562 6.67 -13.78 10.01
CA ARG A 562 5.92 -14.20 11.21
C ARG A 562 4.96 -13.10 11.69
N ARG A 563 5.40 -11.84 11.70
CA ARG A 563 4.52 -10.72 12.05
C ARG A 563 3.36 -10.58 11.07
N TYR A 564 3.60 -10.79 9.78
CA TYR A 564 2.53 -10.81 8.78
C TYR A 564 1.48 -11.89 9.06
N LEU A 565 1.90 -13.12 9.41
CA LEU A 565 0.98 -14.21 9.78
C LEU A 565 0.08 -13.85 10.96
N GLU A 566 0.63 -13.15 11.96
CA GLU A 566 -0.13 -12.68 13.12
C GLU A 566 -1.10 -11.56 12.74
N ASN A 567 -0.62 -10.56 11.99
CA ASN A 567 -1.40 -9.37 11.66
C ASN A 567 -2.49 -9.63 10.62
N MET A 568 -2.29 -10.60 9.72
CA MET A 568 -3.20 -10.95 8.63
C MET A 568 -3.95 -12.27 8.87
N GLY A 569 -3.88 -12.80 10.09
CA GLY A 569 -4.43 -14.12 10.43
C GLY A 569 -5.93 -14.15 10.80
N ALA A 570 -6.68 -13.06 10.64
CA ALA A 570 -8.13 -13.10 10.92
C ALA A 570 -8.87 -13.86 9.82
N MET A 571 -9.58 -14.92 10.19
CA MET A 571 -10.30 -15.79 9.27
C MET A 571 -11.71 -15.27 8.98
N TYR A 572 -12.18 -15.52 7.76
CA TYR A 572 -13.52 -15.19 7.30
C TYR A 572 -14.18 -16.43 6.68
N THR A 573 -15.02 -17.09 7.47
CA THR A 573 -15.85 -18.23 7.06
C THR A 573 -17.30 -17.93 7.42
N GLU A 574 -18.22 -18.82 7.05
CA GLU A 574 -19.62 -18.72 7.51
C GLU A 574 -19.75 -18.71 9.05
N GLU A 575 -18.90 -19.46 9.76
CA GLU A 575 -18.95 -19.62 11.22
C GLU A 575 -18.06 -18.63 11.99
N ALA A 576 -17.02 -18.07 11.37
CA ALA A 576 -16.06 -17.18 12.00
C ALA A 576 -15.80 -15.95 11.11
N TRP A 577 -16.15 -14.75 11.59
CA TRP A 577 -16.07 -13.52 10.78
C TRP A 577 -15.13 -12.48 11.40
N GLY A 578 -13.86 -12.53 11.00
CA GLY A 578 -12.81 -11.66 11.54
C GLY A 578 -12.21 -12.17 12.85
N GLU A 579 -12.40 -13.45 13.17
CA GLU A 579 -11.83 -14.09 14.36
C GLU A 579 -10.36 -14.47 14.12
N TYR A 580 -9.53 -14.37 15.14
CA TYR A 580 -8.13 -14.80 15.08
C TYR A 580 -7.93 -16.07 15.91
N ALA A 581 -7.35 -17.09 15.29
CA ALA A 581 -6.95 -18.33 15.93
C ALA A 581 -5.48 -18.64 15.56
N PRO A 582 -4.56 -18.71 16.54
CA PRO A 582 -3.14 -18.92 16.26
C PRO A 582 -2.88 -20.15 15.40
N GLY A 583 -2.04 -20.01 14.37
CA GLY A 583 -1.61 -21.12 13.50
C GLY A 583 -2.60 -21.51 12.39
N VAL A 584 -3.84 -21.01 12.38
CA VAL A 584 -4.82 -21.34 11.32
C VAL A 584 -4.40 -20.78 9.97
N PHE A 585 -3.93 -19.54 9.92
CA PHE A 585 -3.45 -18.96 8.67
C PHE A 585 -2.19 -19.68 8.15
N ALA A 586 -1.26 -20.03 9.05
CA ALA A 586 -0.10 -20.85 8.72
C ALA A 586 -0.49 -22.23 8.17
N ALA A 587 -1.46 -22.91 8.79
CA ALA A 587 -1.97 -24.19 8.32
C ALA A 587 -2.61 -24.07 6.92
N ALA A 588 -3.36 -22.99 6.66
CA ALA A 588 -3.95 -22.73 5.36
C ALA A 588 -2.89 -22.48 4.27
N LEU A 589 -1.80 -21.78 4.57
CA LEU A 589 -0.68 -21.53 3.65
C LEU A 589 0.23 -22.74 3.39
N SER A 590 0.01 -23.86 4.09
CA SER A 590 0.83 -25.06 3.90
C SER A 590 0.68 -25.66 2.50
N GLY A 591 1.81 -25.83 1.81
CA GLY A 591 1.89 -26.37 0.45
C GLY A 591 1.43 -25.39 -0.63
N THR A 592 1.56 -24.07 -0.39
CA THR A 592 1.40 -23.03 -1.42
C THR A 592 2.61 -22.98 -2.34
N ASP A 593 2.37 -23.02 -3.64
CA ASP A 593 3.41 -23.01 -4.68
C ASP A 593 3.60 -21.62 -5.31
N ALA A 594 2.51 -20.86 -5.46
CA ALA A 594 2.53 -19.54 -6.09
C ALA A 594 1.72 -18.51 -5.31
N VAL A 595 2.12 -17.24 -5.42
CA VAL A 595 1.35 -16.07 -4.99
C VAL A 595 0.96 -15.22 -6.20
N VAL A 596 -0.26 -14.66 -6.18
CA VAL A 596 -0.81 -13.88 -7.29
C VAL A 596 -1.40 -12.56 -6.78
N GLN A 597 -1.10 -11.49 -7.52
CA GLN A 597 -1.73 -10.19 -7.34
C GLN A 597 -2.22 -9.62 -8.67
N SER A 598 -3.41 -9.02 -8.69
CA SER A 598 -3.86 -8.28 -9.86
C SER A 598 -3.20 -6.91 -10.00
N ARG A 599 -2.89 -6.56 -11.25
CA ARG A 599 -2.37 -5.25 -11.66
C ARG A 599 -3.17 -4.73 -12.84
N SER A 600 -4.20 -3.93 -12.57
CA SER A 600 -5.00 -3.28 -13.60
C SER A 600 -4.71 -1.79 -13.82
N SER A 601 -3.60 -1.27 -13.27
CA SER A 601 -3.31 0.17 -13.24
C SER A 601 -2.00 0.53 -13.96
N ASN A 602 -2.04 1.61 -14.75
CA ASN A 602 -0.86 2.25 -15.34
C ASN A 602 -0.33 3.41 -14.48
N THR A 603 -1.01 3.78 -13.39
CA THR A 603 -0.57 4.87 -12.50
C THR A 603 0.25 4.38 -11.32
N TRP A 604 0.35 3.07 -11.14
CA TRP A 604 1.17 2.42 -10.12
C TRP A 604 1.56 1.02 -10.58
N GLY A 605 2.57 0.45 -9.94
CA GLY A 605 3.07 -0.90 -10.18
C GLY A 605 3.86 -1.42 -8.97
N PRO A 606 4.57 -2.56 -9.13
CA PRO A 606 5.42 -3.13 -8.09
C PRO A 606 6.34 -2.12 -7.38
N LEU A 607 6.97 -1.19 -8.10
CA LEU A 607 8.00 -0.30 -7.54
C LEU A 607 7.45 1.07 -7.12
N SER A 608 6.29 1.49 -7.63
CA SER A 608 5.72 2.82 -7.34
C SER A 608 4.68 2.84 -6.22
N LEU A 609 4.22 1.68 -5.73
CA LEU A 609 3.26 1.59 -4.63
C LEU A 609 3.70 0.58 -3.56
N ASP A 610 3.83 1.05 -2.32
CA ASP A 610 4.28 0.29 -1.16
C ASP A 610 3.36 -0.89 -0.81
N HIS A 611 2.05 -0.69 -0.97
CA HIS A 611 1.06 -1.74 -0.71
C HIS A 611 1.34 -3.03 -1.50
N VAL A 612 1.99 -2.97 -2.68
CA VAL A 612 2.26 -4.17 -3.48
C VAL A 612 3.25 -5.09 -2.76
N TYR A 613 4.39 -4.56 -2.27
CA TYR A 613 5.33 -5.37 -1.48
C TYR A 613 4.77 -5.68 -0.09
N GLU A 614 3.98 -4.77 0.49
CA GLU A 614 3.32 -5.00 1.78
C GLU A 614 2.48 -6.27 1.74
N PHE A 615 1.59 -6.40 0.76
CA PHE A 615 0.64 -7.49 0.71
C PHE A 615 1.24 -8.73 0.02
N THR A 616 1.77 -8.61 -1.19
CA THR A 616 2.29 -9.77 -1.95
C THR A 616 3.67 -10.21 -1.49
N GLY A 617 4.55 -9.25 -1.20
CA GLY A 617 5.84 -9.54 -0.59
C GLY A 617 5.67 -10.12 0.83
N GLY A 618 4.84 -9.49 1.66
CA GLY A 618 4.49 -10.01 2.99
C GLY A 618 3.90 -11.42 2.96
N LEU A 619 2.97 -11.69 2.03
CA LEU A 619 2.40 -13.03 1.83
C LEU A 619 3.46 -14.03 1.35
N SER A 620 4.39 -13.62 0.47
CA SER A 620 5.51 -14.46 0.04
C SER A 620 6.40 -14.86 1.21
N LEU A 621 6.77 -13.91 2.08
CA LEU A 621 7.52 -14.20 3.30
C LEU A 621 6.76 -15.12 4.25
N ALA A 622 5.46 -14.93 4.41
CA ALA A 622 4.62 -15.77 5.24
C ALA A 622 4.58 -17.22 4.71
N VAL A 623 4.43 -17.40 3.40
CA VAL A 623 4.51 -18.73 2.76
C VAL A 623 5.89 -19.35 2.96
N LYS A 624 6.98 -18.59 2.78
CA LYS A 624 8.34 -19.08 3.02
C LYS A 624 8.56 -19.47 4.49
N ALA A 625 8.04 -18.69 5.44
CA ALA A 625 8.13 -18.99 6.86
C ALA A 625 7.40 -20.30 7.23
N VAL A 626 6.32 -20.63 6.52
CA VAL A 626 5.52 -21.85 6.73
C VAL A 626 6.10 -23.06 6.02
N THR A 627 6.53 -22.90 4.76
CA THR A 627 6.90 -24.01 3.87
C THR A 627 8.41 -24.24 3.77
N GLY A 628 9.21 -23.28 4.22
CA GLY A 628 10.67 -23.27 4.03
C GLY A 628 11.13 -22.92 2.62
N ARG A 629 10.20 -22.70 1.67
CA ARG A 629 10.51 -22.42 0.25
C ARG A 629 9.84 -21.12 -0.19
N GLN A 630 10.55 -20.34 -1.00
CA GLN A 630 9.97 -19.14 -1.61
C GLN A 630 8.91 -19.59 -2.64
N PRO A 631 7.67 -19.07 -2.60
CA PRO A 631 6.70 -19.34 -3.65
C PRO A 631 7.08 -18.55 -4.91
N ASP A 632 6.66 -19.04 -6.07
CA ASP A 632 6.67 -18.24 -7.29
C ASP A 632 5.70 -17.05 -7.12
N ALA A 633 5.99 -15.91 -7.74
CA ALA A 633 5.13 -14.73 -7.65
C ALA A 633 4.75 -14.23 -9.04
N TYR A 634 3.46 -13.94 -9.20
CA TYR A 634 2.90 -13.47 -10.46
C TYR A 634 2.00 -12.26 -10.27
N PHE A 635 1.95 -11.43 -11.31
CA PHE A 635 0.92 -10.43 -11.51
C PHE A 635 -0.04 -10.85 -12.61
N ASN A 636 -1.34 -10.68 -12.36
CA ASN A 636 -2.34 -10.65 -13.42
C ASN A 636 -2.30 -9.25 -14.05
N ASP A 637 -1.57 -9.11 -15.15
CA ASP A 637 -1.49 -7.85 -15.90
C ASP A 637 -2.77 -7.64 -16.70
N LEU A 638 -3.56 -6.68 -16.23
CA LEU A 638 -4.87 -6.28 -16.75
C LEU A 638 -4.87 -4.81 -17.19
N ARG A 639 -3.68 -4.19 -17.30
CA ARG A 639 -3.53 -2.77 -17.65
C ARG A 639 -4.02 -2.46 -19.07
N THR A 640 -3.85 -3.43 -19.98
CA THR A 640 -4.31 -3.30 -21.36
C THR A 640 -5.65 -4.01 -21.55
N PRO A 641 -6.74 -3.27 -21.79
CA PRO A 641 -8.06 -3.85 -22.01
C PRO A 641 -8.05 -4.89 -23.13
N GLY A 642 -8.63 -6.07 -22.86
CA GLY A 642 -8.69 -7.18 -23.81
C GLY A 642 -7.39 -7.98 -23.97
N ARG A 643 -6.31 -7.64 -23.26
CA ARG A 643 -5.02 -8.37 -23.28
C ARG A 643 -4.59 -8.76 -21.86
N SER A 644 -5.37 -9.62 -21.21
CA SER A 644 -5.02 -10.19 -19.90
C SER A 644 -3.88 -11.18 -20.02
N ARG A 645 -2.90 -11.12 -19.11
CA ARG A 645 -1.82 -12.11 -19.02
C ARG A 645 -1.31 -12.30 -17.60
N VAL A 646 -0.73 -13.46 -17.33
CA VAL A 646 0.02 -13.72 -16.11
C VAL A 646 1.49 -13.38 -16.38
N GLN A 647 2.05 -12.48 -15.60
CA GLN A 647 3.43 -12.01 -15.70
C GLN A 647 4.21 -12.38 -14.43
N GLU A 648 5.45 -12.82 -14.54
CA GLU A 648 6.30 -13.07 -13.36
C GLU A 648 6.62 -11.74 -12.65
N ALA A 649 6.71 -11.76 -11.31
CA ALA A 649 6.83 -10.55 -10.51
C ALA A 649 8.10 -9.73 -10.81
N GLY A 650 9.26 -10.37 -10.90
CA GLY A 650 10.53 -9.74 -11.27
C GLY A 650 10.48 -9.10 -12.66
N GLN A 651 9.90 -9.81 -13.64
CA GLN A 651 9.65 -9.26 -14.98
C GLN A 651 8.75 -8.02 -14.94
N ALA A 652 7.68 -8.04 -14.15
CA ALA A 652 6.78 -6.89 -14.02
C ALA A 652 7.46 -5.69 -13.36
N ALA A 653 8.30 -5.91 -12.34
CA ALA A 653 9.07 -4.87 -11.67
C ALA A 653 10.15 -4.26 -12.57
N MET A 654 10.90 -5.09 -13.30
CA MET A 654 11.90 -4.60 -14.26
C MET A 654 11.25 -3.85 -15.43
N ALA A 655 10.10 -4.32 -15.93
CA ALA A 655 9.34 -3.59 -16.94
C ALA A 655 8.91 -2.20 -16.45
N GLU A 656 8.43 -2.09 -15.21
CA GLU A 656 8.14 -0.78 -14.60
C GLU A 656 9.41 0.08 -14.46
N ALA A 657 10.52 -0.48 -13.95
CA ALA A 657 11.77 0.25 -13.82
C ALA A 657 12.25 0.81 -15.17
N ARG A 658 12.28 -0.02 -16.21
CA ARG A 658 12.69 0.35 -17.59
C ARG A 658 11.78 1.39 -18.22
N THR A 659 10.48 1.35 -17.94
CA THR A 659 9.53 2.31 -18.52
C THR A 659 9.42 3.62 -17.73
N THR A 660 9.87 3.62 -16.48
CA THR A 660 9.77 4.79 -15.56
C THR A 660 11.12 5.20 -14.98
N LEU A 661 11.54 4.63 -13.85
CA LEU A 661 12.66 5.08 -13.03
C LEU A 661 14.03 5.02 -13.73
N LEU A 662 14.17 4.18 -14.75
CA LEU A 662 15.36 4.03 -15.59
C LEU A 662 15.20 4.66 -16.98
N ASN A 663 14.03 5.25 -17.27
CA ASN A 663 13.76 5.92 -18.53
C ASN A 663 14.09 7.42 -18.42
N PRO A 664 15.12 7.91 -19.10
CA PRO A 664 15.52 9.32 -19.01
C PRO A 664 14.43 10.29 -19.50
N ALA A 665 13.56 9.88 -20.44
CA ALA A 665 12.46 10.72 -20.90
C ALA A 665 11.40 10.90 -19.78
N TYR A 666 10.98 9.80 -19.16
CA TYR A 666 10.06 9.84 -18.02
C TYR A 666 10.62 10.64 -16.84
N VAL A 667 11.88 10.38 -16.46
CA VAL A 667 12.54 11.08 -15.36
C VAL A 667 12.59 12.58 -15.66
N LYS A 668 12.98 12.98 -16.87
CA LYS A 668 13.04 14.38 -17.28
C LYS A 668 11.70 15.12 -17.16
N GLU A 669 10.60 14.48 -17.54
CA GLU A 669 9.25 15.07 -17.38
C GLU A 669 8.88 15.20 -15.91
N LEU A 670 9.16 14.17 -15.10
CA LEU A 670 8.84 14.20 -13.68
C LEU A 670 9.68 15.23 -12.89
N LEU A 671 10.93 15.48 -13.29
CA LEU A 671 11.79 16.54 -12.70
C LEU A 671 11.22 17.96 -12.89
N LYS A 672 10.18 18.16 -13.70
CA LYS A 672 9.49 19.46 -13.84
C LYS A 672 8.45 19.72 -12.74
N GLU A 673 8.11 18.70 -11.93
CA GLU A 673 6.95 18.72 -11.04
C GLU A 673 7.29 18.97 -9.55
N GLY A 674 8.45 19.60 -9.30
CA GLY A 674 8.82 20.17 -8.00
C GLY A 674 8.94 19.15 -6.83
N PRO A 675 8.67 19.57 -5.59
CA PRO A 675 8.93 18.74 -4.40
C PRO A 675 8.13 17.44 -4.31
N SER A 676 6.95 17.40 -4.94
CA SER A 676 6.11 16.18 -4.97
C SER A 676 6.70 15.10 -5.86
N ALA A 677 7.36 15.48 -6.97
CA ALA A 677 8.12 14.54 -7.79
C ALA A 677 9.33 13.97 -7.04
N ALA A 678 10.05 14.82 -6.30
CA ALA A 678 11.15 14.37 -5.48
C ALA A 678 10.71 13.32 -4.43
N ALA A 679 9.57 13.56 -3.77
CA ALA A 679 8.99 12.59 -2.83
C ALA A 679 8.60 11.26 -3.52
N LYS A 680 8.08 11.30 -4.75
CA LYS A 680 7.78 10.08 -5.52
C LYS A 680 9.03 9.25 -5.83
N PHE A 681 10.15 9.89 -6.19
CA PHE A 681 11.40 9.17 -6.41
C PHE A 681 11.90 8.50 -5.13
N ALA A 682 11.89 9.22 -4.00
CA ALA A 682 12.27 8.65 -2.71
C ALA A 682 11.39 7.44 -2.32
N ALA A 683 10.07 7.56 -2.49
CA ALA A 683 9.13 6.46 -2.22
C ALA A 683 9.42 5.23 -3.10
N ALA A 684 9.75 5.41 -4.38
CA ALA A 684 10.10 4.30 -5.25
C ALA A 684 11.37 3.54 -4.81
N PHE A 685 12.37 4.26 -4.27
CA PHE A 685 13.57 3.63 -3.69
C PHE A 685 13.22 2.84 -2.43
N GLU A 686 12.39 3.40 -1.55
CA GLU A 686 11.90 2.68 -0.36
C GLU A 686 11.11 1.43 -0.72
N ASN A 687 10.25 1.50 -1.75
CA ASN A 687 9.48 0.36 -2.22
C ASN A 687 10.37 -0.72 -2.82
N THR A 688 11.42 -0.32 -3.55
CA THR A 688 12.43 -1.24 -4.09
C THR A 688 13.10 -1.99 -2.94
N TYR A 689 13.51 -1.31 -1.87
CA TYR A 689 14.03 -1.95 -0.65
C TYR A 689 12.98 -2.86 0.04
N GLY A 690 11.71 -2.48 0.06
CA GLY A 690 10.62 -3.31 0.57
C GLY A 690 10.51 -4.67 -0.15
N TRP A 691 10.71 -4.67 -1.47
CA TRP A 691 10.80 -5.90 -2.26
C TRP A 691 12.06 -6.70 -1.97
N GLU A 692 13.23 -6.09 -1.80
CA GLU A 692 14.45 -6.80 -1.41
C GLU A 692 14.27 -7.58 -0.08
N VAL A 693 13.59 -6.97 0.89
CA VAL A 693 13.31 -7.63 2.17
C VAL A 693 12.35 -8.80 2.01
N THR A 694 11.32 -8.64 1.19
CA THR A 694 10.20 -9.58 1.09
C THR A 694 10.39 -10.68 0.04
N ARG A 695 11.16 -10.40 -1.00
CA ARG A 695 11.51 -11.26 -2.14
C ARG A 695 12.91 -10.91 -2.67
N PRO A 696 13.99 -11.26 -1.95
CA PRO A 696 15.36 -10.97 -2.38
C PRO A 696 15.78 -11.70 -3.67
N ASP A 697 14.97 -12.64 -4.17
CA ASP A 697 15.13 -13.34 -5.44
C ASP A 697 14.50 -12.59 -6.63
N MET A 698 13.67 -11.58 -6.37
CA MET A 698 12.89 -10.87 -7.39
C MET A 698 13.68 -9.75 -8.08
N LEU A 699 14.62 -9.12 -7.37
CA LEU A 699 15.41 -7.99 -7.84
C LEU A 699 16.91 -8.36 -7.84
N ASP A 700 17.70 -7.66 -8.65
CA ASP A 700 19.14 -7.89 -8.81
C ASP A 700 19.94 -6.64 -8.40
N ASP A 701 21.15 -6.85 -7.87
CA ASP A 701 22.12 -5.79 -7.54
C ASP A 701 22.24 -4.72 -8.64
N ARG A 702 22.12 -5.11 -9.91
CA ARG A 702 22.12 -4.21 -11.08
C ARG A 702 21.12 -3.06 -10.94
N LEU A 703 19.92 -3.30 -10.43
CA LEU A 703 18.89 -2.24 -10.36
C LEU A 703 19.38 -1.07 -9.49
N TRP A 704 20.05 -1.37 -8.38
CA TRP A 704 20.65 -0.36 -7.51
C TRP A 704 21.85 0.33 -8.15
N GLU A 705 22.65 -0.38 -8.94
CA GLU A 705 23.72 0.22 -9.74
C GLU A 705 23.16 1.18 -10.80
N GLU A 706 22.07 0.82 -11.47
CA GLU A 706 21.39 1.67 -12.46
C GLU A 706 20.72 2.87 -11.80
N TYR A 707 20.13 2.72 -10.62
CA TYR A 707 19.64 3.84 -9.81
C TYR A 707 20.76 4.80 -9.43
N LYS A 708 21.92 4.30 -8.96
CA LYS A 708 23.08 5.16 -8.69
C LYS A 708 23.48 5.95 -9.94
N LYS A 709 23.62 5.26 -11.08
CA LYS A 709 24.02 5.89 -12.34
C LYS A 709 23.03 6.97 -12.80
N MET A 710 21.73 6.69 -12.72
CA MET A 710 20.68 7.60 -13.15
C MET A 710 20.57 8.84 -12.23
N TYR A 711 20.56 8.64 -10.92
CA TYR A 711 20.17 9.68 -9.96
C TYR A 711 21.33 10.34 -9.20
N LEU A 712 22.45 9.62 -8.99
CA LEU A 712 23.61 10.16 -8.26
C LEU A 712 24.76 10.55 -9.19
N ASP A 713 25.08 9.68 -10.16
CA ASP A 713 26.14 9.95 -11.14
C ASP A 713 25.63 10.80 -12.32
N ASP A 714 24.32 10.96 -12.44
CA ASP A 714 23.61 11.70 -13.49
C ASP A 714 24.16 11.45 -14.90
N ILE A 715 24.34 10.17 -15.28
CA ILE A 715 24.97 9.79 -16.56
C ILE A 715 24.24 10.36 -17.79
N ASN A 716 22.95 10.65 -17.63
CA ASN A 716 22.08 11.21 -18.67
C ASN A 716 22.05 12.75 -18.66
N ARG A 717 22.75 13.40 -17.73
CA ARG A 717 22.83 14.87 -17.59
C ARG A 717 21.46 15.52 -17.46
N LEU A 718 20.59 14.91 -16.66
CA LEU A 718 19.23 15.39 -16.43
C LEU A 718 19.18 16.50 -15.36
N GLY A 719 20.27 16.72 -14.63
CA GLY A 719 20.33 17.65 -13.50
C GLY A 719 19.59 17.11 -12.28
N THR A 720 19.63 15.78 -12.08
CA THR A 720 18.91 15.10 -10.99
C THR A 720 19.35 15.63 -9.63
N ARG A 721 20.65 15.72 -9.38
CA ARG A 721 21.20 16.21 -8.11
C ARG A 721 20.79 17.66 -7.85
N GLU A 722 20.94 18.55 -8.82
CA GLU A 722 20.57 19.97 -8.70
C GLU A 722 19.06 20.14 -8.48
N PHE A 723 18.24 19.28 -9.10
CA PHE A 723 16.80 19.24 -8.86
C PHE A 723 16.51 18.89 -7.40
N PHE A 724 17.07 17.80 -6.86
CA PHE A 724 16.81 17.42 -5.47
C PHE A 724 17.32 18.46 -4.50
N GLU A 725 18.56 18.96 -4.67
CA GLU A 725 19.12 20.00 -3.79
C GLU A 725 18.26 21.28 -3.77
N ARG A 726 17.62 21.63 -4.89
CA ARG A 726 16.75 22.80 -5.00
C ARG A 726 15.33 22.57 -4.48
N GLU A 727 14.70 21.48 -4.90
CA GLU A 727 13.27 21.24 -4.67
C GLU A 727 13.00 20.51 -3.35
N ASN A 728 13.82 19.50 -3.02
CA ASN A 728 13.64 18.69 -1.82
C ASN A 728 14.92 17.87 -1.49
N PRO A 729 15.90 18.45 -0.78
CA PRO A 729 17.15 17.75 -0.45
C PRO A 729 16.92 16.54 0.46
N TYR A 730 15.83 16.53 1.23
CA TYR A 730 15.46 15.44 2.13
C TYR A 730 15.07 14.16 1.37
N ALA A 731 14.49 14.29 0.17
CA ALA A 731 14.22 13.14 -0.69
C ALA A 731 15.52 12.45 -1.14
N LEU A 732 16.57 13.21 -1.47
CA LEU A 732 17.86 12.64 -1.85
C LEU A 732 18.62 12.07 -0.64
N GLN A 733 18.48 12.68 0.55
CA GLN A 733 18.94 12.06 1.80
C GLN A 733 18.26 10.70 2.02
N GLN A 734 16.95 10.60 1.76
CA GLN A 734 16.20 9.36 1.87
C GLN A 734 16.68 8.30 0.86
N MET A 735 16.82 8.67 -0.41
CA MET A 735 17.30 7.77 -1.47
C MET A 735 18.68 7.20 -1.14
N THR A 736 19.63 8.06 -0.74
CA THR A 736 20.99 7.64 -0.37
C THR A 736 21.01 6.79 0.90
N ALA A 737 20.19 7.11 1.91
CA ALA A 737 20.07 6.29 3.12
C ALA A 737 19.48 4.91 2.83
N VAL A 738 18.45 4.82 1.99
CA VAL A 738 17.85 3.55 1.57
C VAL A 738 18.87 2.70 0.82
N MET A 739 19.60 3.27 -0.14
CA MET A 739 20.67 2.56 -0.85
C MET A 739 21.72 1.96 0.10
N LEU A 740 22.17 2.74 1.09
CA LEU A 740 23.13 2.29 2.09
C LEU A 740 22.54 1.24 3.04
N GLU A 741 21.26 1.35 3.40
CA GLU A 741 20.56 0.34 4.19
C GLU A 741 20.41 -0.98 3.44
N THR A 742 20.10 -0.94 2.13
CA THR A 742 20.08 -2.12 1.25
C THR A 742 21.45 -2.82 1.26
N ILE A 743 22.54 -2.05 1.22
CA ILE A 743 23.92 -2.58 1.32
C ILE A 743 24.15 -3.18 2.71
N ARG A 744 23.82 -2.46 3.78
CA ARG A 744 24.03 -2.89 5.17
C ARG A 744 23.34 -4.21 5.49
N LYS A 745 22.13 -4.41 4.95
CA LYS A 745 21.34 -5.64 5.12
C LYS A 745 21.77 -6.77 4.18
N GLY A 746 22.71 -6.51 3.27
CA GLY A 746 23.29 -7.51 2.36
C GLY A 746 22.41 -7.84 1.15
N TYR A 747 21.36 -7.05 0.90
CA TYR A 747 20.51 -7.19 -0.28
C TYR A 747 21.16 -6.60 -1.53
N TRP A 748 22.01 -5.57 -1.36
CA TRP A 748 22.84 -5.04 -2.44
C TRP A 748 24.32 -5.24 -2.15
N ARG A 749 25.02 -6.06 -2.95
CA ARG A 749 26.46 -6.30 -2.81
C ARG A 749 27.29 -5.25 -3.57
N ALA A 750 27.34 -4.04 -3.03
CA ALA A 750 28.11 -2.94 -3.61
C ALA A 750 29.63 -3.05 -3.36
N ALA A 751 30.43 -2.52 -4.29
CA ALA A 751 31.87 -2.34 -4.08
C ALA A 751 32.15 -1.32 -2.96
N PRO A 752 33.25 -1.45 -2.18
CA PRO A 752 33.58 -0.51 -1.11
C PRO A 752 33.67 0.95 -1.56
N GLU A 753 34.13 1.19 -2.79
CA GLU A 753 34.16 2.50 -3.43
C GLU A 753 32.75 3.10 -3.57
N THR A 754 31.80 2.31 -4.08
CA THR A 754 30.38 2.69 -4.19
C THR A 754 29.79 3.07 -2.84
N VAL A 755 30.09 2.30 -1.78
CA VAL A 755 29.62 2.62 -0.42
C VAL A 755 30.13 3.99 0.03
N ARG A 756 31.43 4.26 -0.15
CA ARG A 756 32.04 5.54 0.22
C ARG A 756 31.46 6.71 -0.58
N GLU A 757 31.19 6.53 -1.87
CA GLU A 757 30.60 7.56 -2.72
C GLU A 757 29.19 7.94 -2.26
N ILE A 758 28.32 6.96 -2.01
CA ILE A 758 26.95 7.21 -1.57
C ILE A 758 26.94 7.83 -0.17
N ALA A 759 27.78 7.33 0.74
CA ALA A 759 27.91 7.88 2.09
C ALA A 759 28.40 9.34 2.07
N ALA A 760 29.37 9.67 1.22
CA ALA A 760 29.86 11.04 1.06
C ALA A 760 28.75 11.99 0.57
N ILE A 761 27.93 11.57 -0.39
CA ILE A 761 26.78 12.34 -0.87
C ILE A 761 25.75 12.52 0.27
N HIS A 762 25.41 11.45 0.97
CA HIS A 762 24.46 11.50 2.08
C HIS A 762 24.88 12.50 3.17
N VAL A 763 26.14 12.43 3.58
CA VAL A 763 26.70 13.32 4.61
C VAL A 763 26.72 14.78 4.14
N ASP A 764 27.16 15.05 2.90
CA ASP A 764 27.15 16.41 2.34
C ASP A 764 25.75 17.03 2.38
N LEU A 765 24.72 16.25 2.02
CA LEU A 765 23.33 16.70 2.06
C LEU A 765 22.86 17.04 3.48
N VAL A 766 23.17 16.19 4.47
CA VAL A 766 22.81 16.45 5.87
C VAL A 766 23.55 17.67 6.42
N GLU A 767 24.83 17.83 6.07
CA GLU A 767 25.62 18.97 6.53
C GLU A 767 25.20 20.31 5.91
N ARG A 768 24.77 20.31 4.65
CA ARG A 768 24.36 21.53 3.94
C ARG A 768 22.90 21.92 4.17
N PHE A 769 21.99 20.94 4.24
CA PHE A 769 20.53 21.19 4.25
C PHE A 769 19.83 20.81 5.55
N ASP A 770 20.59 20.41 6.57
CA ASP A 770 20.08 19.79 7.80
C ASP A 770 19.41 18.43 7.53
N PRO A 771 19.32 17.53 8.51
CA PRO A 771 18.71 16.23 8.28
C PRO A 771 17.19 16.38 8.17
N GLY A 772 16.61 15.90 7.07
CA GLY A 772 15.16 15.86 6.90
C GLY A 772 14.45 14.91 7.86
N CYS A 773 15.23 13.97 8.39
CA CYS A 773 14.88 12.92 9.34
C CYS A 773 13.66 12.07 8.98
N SER A 774 13.94 10.77 8.87
CA SER A 774 12.97 9.71 8.66
C SER A 774 13.37 8.49 9.50
N GLY A 775 12.58 7.41 9.42
CA GLY A 775 12.95 6.11 9.99
C GLY A 775 14.34 5.65 9.53
N THR A 776 14.67 5.83 8.25
CA THR A 776 15.94 5.38 7.67
C THR A 776 17.07 6.40 7.87
N VAL A 777 16.82 7.69 7.67
CA VAL A 777 17.87 8.74 7.72
C VAL A 777 18.33 9.00 9.15
N CYS A 778 17.38 9.17 10.07
CA CYS A 778 17.70 9.56 11.45
C CYS A 778 17.47 8.45 12.45
N ASP A 779 16.41 7.65 12.33
CA ASP A 779 16.04 6.71 13.39
C ASP A 779 16.86 5.40 13.40
N ASN A 780 17.49 5.05 12.27
CA ASN A 780 18.27 3.81 12.10
C ASN A 780 19.69 3.92 12.67
N ALA A 781 19.93 3.37 13.87
CA ALA A 781 21.21 3.51 14.56
C ALA A 781 22.36 2.78 13.87
N LYS A 782 22.13 1.54 13.45
CA LYS A 782 23.15 0.71 12.81
C LYS A 782 23.62 1.29 11.48
N LEU A 783 22.71 1.93 10.73
CA LEU A 783 23.06 2.61 9.50
C LEU A 783 23.90 3.86 9.75
N ARG A 784 23.55 4.67 10.76
CA ARG A 784 24.37 5.84 11.13
C ARG A 784 25.78 5.44 11.54
N ASP A 785 25.93 4.35 12.27
CA ASP A 785 27.24 3.81 12.66
C ASP A 785 28.04 3.40 11.42
N MET A 786 27.43 2.64 10.50
CA MET A 786 28.06 2.27 9.21
C MET A 786 28.48 3.49 8.40
N ILE A 787 27.64 4.53 8.31
CA ILE A 787 27.97 5.77 7.60
C ILE A 787 29.16 6.46 8.27
N ALA A 788 29.15 6.58 9.61
CA ALA A 788 30.21 7.23 10.37
C ALA A 788 31.57 6.53 10.18
N GLU A 789 31.59 5.20 10.06
CA GLU A 789 32.80 4.42 9.79
C GLU A 789 33.44 4.71 8.42
N THR A 790 32.67 5.25 7.46
CA THR A 790 33.22 5.66 6.15
C THR A 790 34.01 6.97 6.21
N MET A 791 33.94 7.69 7.33
CA MET A 791 34.45 9.05 7.48
C MET A 791 35.67 9.11 8.40
N ALA A 792 36.52 10.12 8.19
CA ALA A 792 37.60 10.44 9.13
C ALA A 792 37.10 11.13 10.42
N ASP A 793 36.09 11.99 10.31
CA ASP A 793 35.45 12.69 11.44
C ASP A 793 33.93 12.81 11.22
N PRO A 794 33.11 11.97 11.89
CA PRO A 794 31.65 12.00 11.77
C PRO A 794 30.96 13.00 12.70
N SER A 795 31.71 13.79 13.49
CA SER A 795 31.15 14.57 14.62
C SER A 795 30.07 15.56 14.20
N ARG A 796 30.25 16.26 13.07
CA ARG A 796 29.30 17.25 12.58
C ARG A 796 28.00 16.62 12.08
N TYR A 797 28.11 15.54 11.30
CA TYR A 797 26.99 14.73 10.85
C TYR A 797 26.16 14.21 12.05
N LEU A 798 26.82 13.57 13.01
CA LEU A 798 26.16 13.02 14.20
C LEU A 798 25.49 14.11 15.06
N THR A 799 26.13 15.26 15.23
CA THR A 799 25.57 16.39 15.99
C THR A 799 24.30 16.93 15.34
N LYS A 800 24.28 17.07 14.01
CA LYS A 800 23.09 17.53 13.29
C LYS A 800 21.93 16.55 13.42
N VAL A 801 22.20 15.25 13.27
CA VAL A 801 21.16 14.21 13.42
C VAL A 801 20.63 14.17 14.85
N ALA A 802 21.50 14.25 15.87
CA ALA A 802 21.09 14.28 17.27
C ALA A 802 20.17 15.47 17.57
N GLY A 803 20.45 16.66 17.02
CA GLY A 803 19.65 17.86 17.24
C GLY A 803 18.19 17.77 16.80
N VAL A 804 17.87 16.93 15.80
CA VAL A 804 16.47 16.72 15.36
C VAL A 804 15.78 15.63 16.18
N ARG A 805 16.51 14.58 16.58
CA ARG A 805 15.96 13.43 17.30
C ARG A 805 15.75 13.71 18.77
N GLU A 806 16.73 14.28 19.44
CA GLU A 806 16.79 14.36 20.90
C GLU A 806 16.20 15.70 21.39
N ALA A 807 15.24 15.64 22.31
CA ALA A 807 14.78 16.83 23.01
C ALA A 807 15.92 17.38 23.88
N PRO A 808 16.17 18.71 23.90
CA PRO A 808 17.17 19.27 24.80
C PRO A 808 16.80 18.96 26.26
N PRO A 809 17.77 18.65 27.12
CA PRO A 809 17.49 18.28 28.51
C PRO A 809 16.67 19.39 29.20
N GLU A 810 15.56 19.01 29.84
CA GLU A 810 14.79 19.94 30.66
C GLU A 810 15.66 20.47 31.79
N ASN A 811 15.55 21.78 32.03
CA ASN A 811 16.31 22.49 33.05
C ASN A 811 16.08 21.81 34.43
N PRO A 812 17.10 21.38 35.20
CA PRO A 812 16.92 20.55 36.40
C PRO A 812 16.16 21.20 37.58
N GLU A 813 15.73 22.45 37.48
CA GLU A 813 15.18 23.21 38.61
C GLU A 813 13.65 23.16 38.77
N ALA A 814 12.92 22.44 37.94
CA ALA A 814 11.50 22.21 38.15
C ALA A 814 11.13 20.76 37.88
N VAL A 815 11.17 19.94 38.94
CA VAL A 815 10.23 18.86 39.32
C VAL A 815 10.90 18.12 40.48
N SER A 816 10.73 18.68 41.68
CA SER A 816 10.90 17.92 42.91
C SER A 816 9.66 17.03 43.07
N GLY A 817 9.83 15.74 42.77
CA GLY A 817 8.91 14.70 43.21
C GLY A 817 8.07 14.05 42.13
N MET A 818 8.66 13.13 41.36
CA MET A 818 8.12 11.79 41.14
C MET A 818 9.19 10.93 40.45
N ARG A 819 9.91 10.13 41.24
CA ARG A 819 10.72 9.03 40.69
C ARG A 819 9.76 7.89 40.32
N LEU A 820 9.58 7.66 39.03
CA LEU A 820 9.08 6.37 38.53
C LEU A 820 10.09 5.29 38.96
N LYS A 821 9.63 4.32 39.75
CA LYS A 821 10.38 3.09 40.01
C LYS A 821 10.41 2.30 38.70
N GLU A 822 11.61 1.99 38.23
CA GLU A 822 11.84 0.91 37.28
C GLU A 822 11.20 -0.38 37.82
N GLU A 823 10.20 -0.91 37.12
CA GLU A 823 9.78 -2.29 37.31
C GLU A 823 10.79 -3.20 36.60
N ARG A 824 11.70 -3.77 37.40
CA ARG A 824 12.35 -5.04 37.05
C ARG A 824 11.32 -6.15 37.18
N LEU A 825 11.03 -6.83 36.07
CA LEU A 825 10.35 -8.12 36.07
C LEU A 825 11.30 -9.18 36.64
N ASP A 826 11.33 -9.30 37.97
CA ASP A 826 11.95 -10.43 38.65
C ASP A 826 11.00 -11.63 38.59
N ARG A 827 11.39 -12.64 37.81
CA ARG A 827 10.87 -14.01 37.96
C ARG A 827 11.35 -14.55 39.31
N GLU A 828 10.45 -14.97 40.19
CA GLU A 828 10.62 -16.25 40.91
C GLU A 828 9.44 -16.68 41.82
N LYS A 829 9.32 -18.02 41.88
CA LYS A 829 8.83 -18.91 42.96
C LYS A 829 7.34 -19.27 43.05
N GLU A 830 7.04 -20.41 42.43
CA GLU A 830 6.01 -21.35 42.88
C GLU A 830 6.23 -21.70 44.37
N GLN A 831 5.21 -21.46 45.19
CA GLN A 831 5.09 -22.06 46.52
C GLN A 831 3.96 -23.09 46.50
N SER A 832 4.32 -24.33 46.84
CA SER A 832 3.39 -25.43 47.04
C SER A 832 2.49 -25.17 48.25
N LEU A 833 1.17 -25.19 48.05
CA LEU A 833 0.19 -25.18 49.14
C LEU A 833 -0.36 -26.60 49.31
N THR A 834 0.14 -27.31 50.31
CA THR A 834 -0.53 -28.44 50.94
C THR A 834 -1.51 -27.90 51.99
N GLY A 835 -2.81 -28.07 51.78
CA GLY A 835 -3.82 -27.61 52.73
C GLY A 835 -5.26 -27.97 52.36
N ASP A 836 -5.76 -29.00 53.04
CA ASP A 836 -7.14 -29.41 53.32
C ASP A 836 -8.23 -29.39 52.21
N ARG A 837 -8.76 -30.58 51.89
CA ARG A 837 -9.66 -30.85 50.75
C ARG A 837 -11.05 -30.19 50.87
N ALA A 838 -11.49 -29.82 52.05
CA ALA A 838 -12.82 -29.21 52.25
C ALA A 838 -12.85 -27.72 51.88
N THR A 839 -11.75 -26.99 52.08
CA THR A 839 -11.64 -25.55 51.77
C THR A 839 -11.39 -25.32 50.28
N ALA A 840 -10.64 -26.22 49.63
CA ALA A 840 -10.39 -26.17 48.19
C ALA A 840 -11.67 -26.33 47.35
N LEU A 841 -12.59 -27.22 47.75
CA LEU A 841 -13.87 -27.43 47.06
C LEU A 841 -14.81 -26.22 47.16
N GLY A 842 -14.83 -25.52 48.31
CA GLY A 842 -15.60 -24.29 48.48
C GLY A 842 -15.06 -23.12 47.65
N ILE A 843 -13.74 -22.99 47.55
CA ILE A 843 -13.09 -21.98 46.71
C ILE A 843 -13.31 -22.28 45.22
N ILE A 844 -13.19 -23.55 44.79
CA ILE A 844 -13.44 -23.93 43.40
C ILE A 844 -14.89 -23.69 43.01
N ALA A 845 -15.87 -24.02 43.86
CA ALA A 845 -17.28 -23.73 43.59
C ALA A 845 -17.57 -22.22 43.53
N GLY A 846 -16.98 -21.42 44.43
CA GLY A 846 -17.10 -19.97 44.40
C GLY A 846 -16.48 -19.33 43.15
N VAL A 847 -15.31 -19.83 42.72
CA VAL A 847 -14.65 -19.40 41.48
C VAL A 847 -15.45 -19.82 40.26
N ILE A 848 -16.03 -21.04 40.22
CA ILE A 848 -16.88 -21.47 39.11
C ILE A 848 -18.13 -20.59 39.01
N VAL A 849 -18.78 -20.25 40.14
CA VAL A 849 -19.95 -19.35 40.14
C VAL A 849 -19.56 -17.93 39.71
N LEU A 850 -18.41 -17.41 40.17
CA LEU A 850 -17.90 -16.11 39.74
C LEU A 850 -17.51 -16.08 38.27
N VAL A 851 -16.91 -17.16 37.74
CA VAL A 851 -16.59 -17.31 36.32
C VAL A 851 -17.88 -17.45 35.51
N PHE A 852 -18.87 -18.20 35.98
CA PHE A 852 -20.15 -18.35 35.28
C PHE A 852 -20.94 -17.03 35.28
N LEU A 853 -20.93 -16.29 36.39
CA LEU A 853 -21.48 -14.94 36.46
C LEU A 853 -20.68 -13.97 35.59
N ALA A 854 -19.35 -14.04 35.55
CA ALA A 854 -18.51 -13.21 34.68
C ALA A 854 -18.70 -13.55 33.19
N VAL A 855 -18.98 -14.81 32.84
CA VAL A 855 -19.31 -15.24 31.47
C VAL A 855 -20.72 -14.79 31.09
N ILE A 856 -21.69 -14.84 32.00
CA ILE A 856 -23.05 -14.31 31.77
C ILE A 856 -23.04 -12.78 31.69
N TRP A 857 -22.24 -12.10 32.52
CA TRP A 857 -22.09 -10.65 32.53
C TRP A 857 -21.26 -10.17 31.34
N GLY A 858 -20.23 -10.92 30.95
CA GLY A 858 -19.44 -10.71 29.72
C GLY A 858 -20.28 -10.88 28.45
N ARG A 859 -21.10 -11.93 28.37
CA ARG A 859 -22.04 -12.14 27.25
C ARG A 859 -23.20 -11.13 27.22
N ARG A 860 -23.53 -10.49 28.35
CA ARG A 860 -24.47 -9.34 28.39
C ARG A 860 -23.80 -8.03 28.02
N ARG A 861 -22.52 -7.82 28.35
CA ARG A 861 -21.73 -6.63 27.97
C ARG A 861 -21.35 -6.61 26.48
N GLU A 862 -21.11 -7.78 25.87
CA GLU A 862 -20.92 -7.92 24.41
C GLU A 862 -22.15 -7.49 23.59
N ARG A 863 -23.29 -7.21 24.23
CA ARG A 863 -24.50 -6.68 23.58
C ARG A 863 -24.88 -5.25 24.00
N SER A 864 -24.10 -4.59 24.86
CA SER A 864 -24.35 -3.19 25.26
C SER A 864 -23.09 -2.53 25.83
N GLY A 865 -22.38 -1.78 25.00
CA GLY A 865 -21.17 -1.01 25.30
C GLY A 865 -20.25 -0.99 24.08
N CYS A 866 -19.61 0.16 23.81
CA CYS A 866 -18.72 0.41 22.66
C CYS A 866 -17.71 -0.72 22.36
#